data_AF-A0A364LBE3-F1
#
_entry.id   AF-A0A364LBE3-F1
#
_cell.length_a   1.000
_cell.length_b   1.000
_cell.length_c   1.000
_cell.angle_alpha   90.00
_cell.angle_beta   90.00
_cell.angle_gamma   90.00
#
_symmetry.space_group_name_H-M   'P 1'
#
loop_
_entity.id
_entity.type
_entity.pdbx_description
1 polymer ?
#
loop_
_entity_poly.entity_id
_entity_poly.type
_entity_poly.pdbx_seq_one_letter_code
_entity_poly.pdbx_strand_id
1 'polypeptide(L)'
;MMAANLRQRMDRFLDFINSGDESIGREVVSESAVFHVPFSEQPLTGLAGYMQILGMMRSSFPDVQWSIDETVIEGDKVVAKFTLSGTHKGEFFGVPPTGRKIQARAMNIYRFYEDKILEETGLPDIFAIMLQIGAIKPPQPPQCHKVCDTSLSITERVKSLVDSLTLEEKILNVVDASAGSARLGLPPHEWCNEATHGVGSAPGVQFTEKPANFSYATSFPAPILTAASFDDGLVRKIAGVIGKEGRAFANNGFSGFDFWAPNINPFRDPRWGRGQETPGEDTFVVQSYIRNFIPGLQGNDPEEKQVIATCKHYAVYDLETGRYGNDYNPSQQDLADYFLAPFKTCVRDTGVGSVMCAYNAVDGIPSCASEYLLEQVLRQQWNFTADYNYVVSDCDAVTDIWRYHNFTDTEEAAASVAMNAGTDLECGSSYLKLNESLAASQITARSIDRSLTRLYSALFTVGFFDGGKYSGLDFSDVSTPEAQALAYQAAVEGMTLLKNDQNLLPIRSSHNYKSIALIGPFANATTQMQGDYSGVPPYLISPLQAFETHSEWEINYSVGTGINNQSTAGFGPALAAAEKSDLTIYLGGIDNSIEAETLDRTSLTWPGNQLDMVTQLSHLHKPLIVVQFGGGQLDDSSLLQNEGVQALVWAGYPSQSGGTALLDVLTGKKSIAGRLPVTQYPASYADQVSIFDINLRPALNGSYPGRTYKWYTGKPVIPFGYGLHYTHFDFEWEQTLDHGYNIQNLVASCRSDGPINDTFIWIIMIFTGIVGTLLFQFAMTVMGEHSSPSTISSGCGKALTLHSGTYTTTVNGKQRQYTLTIPQGYNPSEPYKLMFGYHWLGGTMQDVVSGSYYGIEPLAGNSAVFVAPQGLNNGWANSGGEDITFTDQMLSTLENALCIDKTQVYSMGWSYGGAMSYALACARPDVFRAVAVMSGANLSGCSPGSQPVAYYAQHGVSDSVLPFTLGEQIRDTFVKDNACTATNPPAPAAGSGTHIKTEYSGCSSGHPVWWVAFDGPHEPLATDAGASSSWTPGQIWSFFSQFF
;
A
#
# COMPACT_ATOMS: atom_id res chain seq x y z
N MET A 1 -1.25 33.01 36.39
CA MET A 1 -0.43 34.24 36.49
C MET A 1 0.83 34.20 35.62
N MET A 2 1.55 33.07 35.50
CA MET A 2 2.74 32.98 34.60
C MET A 2 2.45 33.22 33.11
N ALA A 3 1.37 32.66 32.54
CA ALA A 3 1.10 32.76 31.10
C ALA A 3 0.87 34.19 30.57
N ALA A 4 0.28 35.08 31.38
CA ALA A 4 0.07 36.48 31.01
C ALA A 4 1.37 37.30 30.99
N ASN A 5 2.37 36.91 31.80
CA ASN A 5 3.70 37.55 31.82
C ASN A 5 4.51 37.15 30.58
N LEU A 6 4.50 35.87 30.20
CA LEU A 6 5.27 35.39 29.03
C LEU A 6 4.79 35.99 27.70
N ARG A 7 3.49 36.22 27.52
CA ARG A 7 2.97 36.94 26.34
C ARG A 7 3.52 38.37 26.26
N GLN A 8 3.50 39.10 27.37
CA GLN A 8 4.09 40.45 27.43
C GLN A 8 5.60 40.44 27.19
N ARG A 9 6.31 39.39 27.63
CA ARG A 9 7.74 39.21 27.34
C ARG A 9 7.99 38.94 25.85
N MET A 10 7.13 38.16 25.19
CA MET A 10 7.20 37.97 23.74
C MET A 10 6.91 39.24 22.96
N ASP A 11 5.94 40.05 23.38
CA ASP A 11 5.69 41.37 22.76
C ASP A 11 6.92 42.28 22.94
N ARG A 12 7.55 42.27 24.12
CA ARG A 12 8.78 43.02 24.38
C ARG A 12 9.99 42.48 23.59
N PHE A 13 10.04 41.18 23.35
CA PHE A 13 11.03 40.57 22.47
C PHE A 13 10.79 40.96 21.01
N LEU A 14 9.53 41.06 20.57
CA LEU A 14 9.17 41.59 19.27
C LEU A 14 9.67 43.04 19.08
N ASP A 15 9.53 43.88 20.11
CA ASP A 15 10.11 45.23 20.11
C ASP A 15 11.63 45.19 19.93
N PHE A 16 12.32 44.29 20.63
CA PHE A 16 13.77 44.13 20.51
C PHE A 16 14.18 43.73 19.10
N ILE A 17 13.59 42.69 18.51
CA ILE A 17 14.01 42.21 17.18
C ILE A 17 13.67 43.23 16.07
N ASN A 18 12.59 43.99 16.21
CA ASN A 18 12.19 45.05 15.28
C ASN A 18 12.98 46.35 15.43
N SER A 19 13.47 46.68 16.62
CA SER A 19 14.29 47.89 16.86
C SER A 19 15.80 47.65 16.74
N GLY A 20 16.27 46.45 17.09
CA GLY A 20 17.69 46.15 17.29
C GLY A 20 18.29 46.82 18.54
N ASP A 21 17.48 47.32 19.47
CA ASP A 21 17.95 48.02 20.67
C ASP A 21 18.48 47.03 21.72
N GLU A 22 19.80 46.98 21.88
CA GLU A 22 20.47 46.11 22.87
C GLU A 22 20.01 46.37 24.32
N SER A 23 19.52 47.57 24.65
CA SER A 23 18.98 47.84 25.99
C SER A 23 17.72 47.00 26.26
N ILE A 24 16.83 46.88 25.26
CA ILE A 24 15.67 46.00 25.33
C ILE A 24 16.12 44.53 25.27
N GLY A 25 17.12 44.22 24.45
CA GLY A 25 17.72 42.89 24.39
C GLY A 25 18.22 42.38 25.75
N ARG A 26 18.84 43.23 26.57
CA ARG A 26 19.28 42.89 27.94
C ARG A 26 18.13 42.61 28.90
N GLU A 27 16.95 43.17 28.64
CA GLU A 27 15.73 42.92 29.42
C GLU A 27 15.13 41.54 29.14
N VAL A 28 15.23 41.04 27.90
CA VAL A 28 14.49 39.86 27.43
C VAL A 28 15.35 38.65 27.09
N VAL A 29 16.66 38.80 26.86
CA VAL A 29 17.59 37.70 26.56
C VAL A 29 18.48 37.39 27.77
N SER A 30 18.55 36.12 28.17
CA SER A 30 19.45 35.66 29.23
C SER A 30 20.91 35.71 28.77
N GLU A 31 21.84 35.97 29.69
CA GLU A 31 23.29 35.88 29.38
C GLU A 31 23.71 34.46 29.02
N SER A 32 23.00 33.45 29.55
CA SER A 32 23.20 32.03 29.25
C SER A 32 22.27 31.51 28.14
N ALA A 33 21.62 32.41 27.39
CA ALA A 33 20.69 32.00 26.34
C ALA A 33 21.39 31.19 25.24
N VAL A 34 20.70 30.18 24.69
CA VAL A 34 21.20 29.36 23.57
C VAL A 34 20.22 29.43 22.40
N PHE A 35 20.73 29.79 21.21
CA PHE A 35 19.93 29.96 20.00
C PHE A 35 20.33 28.93 18.94
N HIS A 36 19.38 28.07 18.58
CA HIS A 36 19.51 27.07 17.52
C HIS A 36 18.90 27.63 16.24
N VAL A 37 19.76 27.87 15.24
CA VAL A 37 19.38 28.44 13.94
C VAL A 37 19.91 27.58 12.80
N PRO A 38 19.17 27.43 11.69
CA PRO A 38 19.51 26.49 10.61
C PRO A 38 20.77 26.86 9.81
N PHE A 39 21.35 28.04 10.06
CA PHE A 39 22.52 28.56 9.35
C PHE A 39 23.81 28.57 10.18
N SER A 40 23.81 27.94 11.36
CA SER A 40 25.02 27.75 12.18
C SER A 40 25.05 26.35 12.78
N GLU A 41 26.15 25.61 12.57
CA GLU A 41 26.36 24.28 13.16
C GLU A 41 26.57 24.33 14.68
N GLN A 42 27.04 25.47 15.21
CA GLN A 42 27.20 25.70 16.64
C GLN A 42 26.12 26.66 17.15
N PRO A 43 25.48 26.37 18.30
CA PRO A 43 24.49 27.27 18.88
C PRO A 43 25.11 28.63 19.21
N LEU A 44 24.36 29.69 18.93
CA LEU A 44 24.76 31.05 19.29
C LEU A 44 24.35 31.34 20.73
N THR A 45 25.20 32.04 21.49
CA THR A 45 24.98 32.21 22.94
C THR A 45 24.83 33.67 23.36
N GLY A 46 23.86 33.91 24.25
CA GLY A 46 23.60 35.20 24.88
C GLY A 46 23.15 36.30 23.91
N LEU A 47 22.99 37.52 24.42
CA LEU A 47 22.56 38.66 23.61
C LEU A 47 23.51 38.95 22.44
N ALA A 48 24.82 38.76 22.64
CA ALA A 48 25.81 38.94 21.56
C ALA A 48 25.60 37.96 20.42
N GLY A 49 25.27 36.69 20.71
CA GLY A 49 24.91 35.70 19.70
C GLY A 49 23.63 36.08 18.96
N TYR A 50 22.61 36.57 19.67
CA TYR A 50 21.38 37.01 19.03
C TYR A 50 21.56 38.25 18.14
N MET A 51 22.42 39.19 18.54
CA MET A 51 22.75 40.36 17.72
C MET A 51 23.47 39.98 16.42
N GLN A 52 24.16 38.82 16.36
CA GLN A 52 24.70 38.29 15.11
C GLN A 52 23.59 37.83 14.17
N ILE A 53 22.55 37.18 14.69
CA ILE A 53 21.35 36.77 13.92
C ILE A 53 20.65 38.00 13.33
N LEU A 54 20.38 39.01 14.16
CA LEU A 54 19.77 40.26 13.70
C LEU A 54 20.66 41.01 12.71
N GLY A 55 21.97 41.01 12.94
CA GLY A 55 22.96 41.60 12.04
C GLY A 55 22.96 40.96 10.66
N MET A 56 22.87 39.62 10.60
CA MET A 56 22.76 38.88 9.34
C MET A 56 21.46 39.23 8.59
N MET A 57 20.32 39.23 9.28
CA MET A 57 19.04 39.54 8.62
C MET A 57 18.99 41.00 8.15
N ARG A 58 19.48 41.95 8.96
CA ARG A 58 19.47 43.39 8.63
C ARG A 58 20.54 43.80 7.62
N SER A 59 21.64 43.06 7.49
CA SER A 59 22.62 43.30 6.43
C SER A 59 21.99 43.03 5.05
N SER A 60 21.13 42.01 4.97
CA SER A 60 20.45 41.56 3.75
C SER A 60 19.14 42.30 3.49
N PHE A 61 18.39 42.57 4.56
CA PHE A 61 17.08 43.21 4.56
C PHE A 61 17.07 44.39 5.56
N PRO A 62 17.59 45.58 5.19
CA PRO A 62 17.74 46.69 6.13
C PRO A 62 16.44 47.20 6.76
N ASP A 63 15.31 46.98 6.08
CA ASP A 63 13.95 47.35 6.49
C ASP A 63 13.12 46.16 6.99
N VAL A 64 13.77 45.07 7.40
CA VAL A 64 13.08 43.88 7.92
C VAL A 64 12.24 44.20 9.15
N GLN A 65 11.03 43.64 9.19
CA GLN A 65 10.07 43.71 10.28
C GLN A 65 9.45 42.34 10.51
N TRP A 66 9.19 42.02 11.78
CA TRP A 66 8.50 40.81 12.23
C TRP A 66 7.16 41.18 12.89
N SER A 67 6.17 40.33 12.69
CA SER A 67 4.90 40.32 13.43
C SER A 67 4.64 38.93 14.00
N ILE A 68 4.03 38.88 15.19
CA ILE A 68 3.55 37.63 15.78
C ILE A 68 2.13 37.38 15.27
N ASP A 69 1.92 36.23 14.64
CA ASP A 69 0.62 35.80 14.13
C ASP A 69 -0.14 35.02 15.20
N GLU A 70 0.55 34.13 15.92
CA GLU A 70 -0.04 33.25 16.92
C GLU A 70 0.99 32.84 17.99
N THR A 71 0.52 32.59 19.22
CA THR A 71 1.35 32.05 20.32
C THR A 71 0.63 30.97 21.10
N VAL A 72 1.35 29.88 21.40
CA VAL A 72 0.95 28.80 22.32
C VAL A 72 1.90 28.78 23.50
N ILE A 73 1.37 28.76 24.73
CA ILE A 73 2.17 28.85 25.96
C ILE A 73 1.89 27.61 26.82
N GLU A 74 2.94 26.87 27.16
CA GLU A 74 2.88 25.73 28.07
C GLU A 74 4.06 25.77 29.05
N GLY A 75 3.78 25.95 30.33
CA GLY A 75 4.82 26.07 31.36
C GLY A 75 5.75 27.26 31.11
N ASP A 76 7.04 26.97 30.95
CA ASP A 76 8.12 27.92 30.63
C ASP A 76 8.38 28.06 29.12
N LYS A 77 7.60 27.37 28.27
CA LYS A 77 7.76 27.38 26.82
C LYS A 77 6.73 28.25 26.12
N VAL A 78 7.17 28.93 25.07
CA VAL A 78 6.31 29.66 24.14
C VAL A 78 6.61 29.21 22.71
N VAL A 79 5.62 28.71 21.99
CA VAL A 79 5.70 28.56 20.54
C VAL A 79 5.10 29.80 19.92
N ALA A 80 5.84 30.46 19.03
CA ALA A 80 5.37 31.66 18.34
C ALA A 80 5.50 31.49 16.83
N LYS A 81 4.41 31.75 16.13
CA LYS A 81 4.36 31.85 14.68
C LYS A 81 4.55 33.31 14.28
N PHE A 82 5.51 33.57 13.40
CA PHE A 82 5.84 34.91 12.93
C PHE A 82 5.63 35.03 11.42
N THR A 83 5.33 36.26 11.01
CA THR A 83 5.51 36.72 9.64
C THR A 83 6.63 37.76 9.60
N LEU A 84 7.62 37.56 8.73
CA LEU A 84 8.70 38.50 8.45
C LEU A 84 8.47 39.18 7.11
N SER A 85 8.78 40.46 7.00
CA SER A 85 8.71 41.23 5.75
C SER A 85 9.88 42.18 5.63
N GLY A 86 10.38 42.44 4.41
CA GLY A 86 11.53 43.32 4.19
C GLY A 86 11.90 43.45 2.71
N THR A 87 12.91 44.25 2.39
CA THR A 87 13.41 44.47 1.03
C THR A 87 14.86 44.00 0.90
N HIS A 88 15.14 43.13 -0.08
CA HIS A 88 16.47 42.57 -0.32
C HIS A 88 17.44 43.63 -0.88
N LYS A 89 18.25 44.24 -0.01
CA LYS A 89 19.18 45.34 -0.36
C LYS A 89 20.65 45.05 -0.03
N GLY A 90 20.95 43.97 0.68
CA GLY A 90 22.30 43.42 0.82
C GLY A 90 22.40 42.01 0.24
N GLU A 91 23.55 41.37 0.40
CA GLU A 91 23.77 39.98 -0.03
C GLU A 91 23.21 39.01 1.01
N PHE A 92 22.40 38.04 0.58
CA PHE A 92 21.85 36.97 1.43
C PHE A 92 22.24 35.60 0.88
N PHE A 93 22.98 34.80 1.65
CA PHE A 93 23.45 33.46 1.25
C PHE A 93 24.09 33.40 -0.16
N GLY A 94 24.96 34.38 -0.47
CA GLY A 94 25.64 34.47 -1.78
C GLY A 94 24.80 35.05 -2.92
N VAL A 95 23.57 35.50 -2.64
CA VAL A 95 22.67 36.12 -3.63
C VAL A 95 22.83 37.63 -3.56
N PRO A 96 23.27 38.31 -4.64
CA PRO A 96 23.41 39.77 -4.66
C PRO A 96 22.06 40.48 -4.45
N PRO A 97 22.06 41.75 -3.98
CA PRO A 97 20.84 42.49 -3.69
C PRO A 97 19.95 42.65 -4.92
N THR A 98 18.68 42.26 -4.81
CA THR A 98 17.73 42.24 -5.94
C THR A 98 16.68 43.34 -5.90
N GLY A 99 16.58 44.09 -4.79
CA GLY A 99 15.60 45.15 -4.59
C GLY A 99 14.16 44.66 -4.39
N ARG A 100 13.94 43.35 -4.33
CA ARG A 100 12.61 42.75 -4.19
C ARG A 100 12.13 42.79 -2.73
N LYS A 101 10.83 43.02 -2.56
CA LYS A 101 10.15 42.83 -1.29
C LYS A 101 9.91 41.35 -1.04
N ILE A 102 10.05 40.94 0.21
CA ILE A 102 9.78 39.57 0.66
C ILE A 102 8.74 39.56 1.77
N GLN A 103 8.01 38.46 1.88
CA GLN A 103 7.20 38.09 3.03
C GLN A 103 7.31 36.59 3.26
N ALA A 104 7.75 36.16 4.45
CA ALA A 104 7.94 34.74 4.77
C ALA A 104 7.47 34.43 6.20
N ARG A 105 7.18 33.16 6.48
CA ARG A 105 6.73 32.71 7.79
C ARG A 105 7.87 32.04 8.57
N ALA A 106 7.76 32.04 9.89
CA ALA A 106 8.63 31.29 10.78
C ALA A 106 7.82 30.73 11.95
N MET A 107 8.26 29.61 12.50
CA MET A 107 7.71 29.07 13.74
C MET A 107 8.87 28.75 14.68
N ASN A 108 8.90 29.41 15.83
CA ASN A 108 10.00 29.30 16.77
C ASN A 108 9.49 28.85 18.14
N ILE A 109 10.29 28.04 18.82
CA ILE A 109 10.03 27.57 20.18
C ILE A 109 11.00 28.26 21.13
N TYR A 110 10.47 28.96 22.12
CA TYR A 110 11.23 29.67 23.15
C TYR A 110 11.07 28.97 24.50
N ARG A 111 12.15 28.92 25.28
CA ARG A 111 12.12 28.53 26.70
C ARG A 111 12.57 29.71 27.56
N PHE A 112 11.85 29.97 28.64
CA PHE A 112 12.10 31.09 29.54
C PHE A 112 12.66 30.64 30.89
N TYR A 113 13.57 31.44 31.44
CA TYR A 113 14.05 31.31 32.82
C TYR A 113 14.21 32.71 33.42
N GLU A 114 13.64 32.93 34.61
CA GLU A 114 13.64 34.24 35.30
C GLU A 114 13.22 35.40 34.38
N ASP A 115 12.09 35.23 33.68
CA ASP A 115 11.48 36.22 32.76
C ASP A 115 12.31 36.58 31.52
N LYS A 116 13.37 35.82 31.22
CA LYS A 116 14.21 35.98 30.02
C LYS A 116 14.23 34.73 29.17
N ILE A 117 14.44 34.89 27.86
CA ILE A 117 14.67 33.78 26.93
C ILE A 117 15.99 33.12 27.32
N LEU A 118 15.91 31.84 27.66
CA LEU A 118 17.04 30.95 27.92
C LEU A 118 17.37 30.10 26.71
N GLU A 119 16.40 29.85 25.84
CA GLU A 119 16.60 28.99 24.67
C GLU A 119 15.62 29.36 23.54
N GLU A 120 16.08 29.26 22.31
CA GLU A 120 15.25 29.34 21.11
C GLU A 120 15.65 28.26 20.11
N THR A 121 14.64 27.60 19.52
CA THR A 121 14.80 26.82 18.29
C THR A 121 14.01 27.50 17.18
N GLY A 122 14.70 28.08 16.21
CA GLY A 122 14.09 28.84 15.12
C GLY A 122 14.02 28.07 13.81
N LEU A 123 12.83 28.04 13.18
CA LEU A 123 12.60 27.42 11.86
C LEU A 123 12.03 28.45 10.87
N PRO A 124 12.85 29.38 10.34
CA PRO A 124 12.43 30.32 9.31
C PRO A 124 12.27 29.63 7.95
N ASP A 125 11.25 30.02 7.18
CA ASP A 125 11.04 29.58 5.79
C ASP A 125 12.04 30.27 4.83
N ILE A 126 13.30 29.83 4.91
CA ILE A 126 14.39 30.34 4.08
C ILE A 126 14.11 30.08 2.60
N PHE A 127 13.43 28.97 2.26
CA PHE A 127 13.11 28.62 0.89
C PHE A 127 12.18 29.65 0.23
N ALA A 128 11.11 30.05 0.92
CA ALA A 128 10.22 31.10 0.45
C ALA A 128 10.95 32.45 0.26
N ILE A 129 11.90 32.78 1.14
CA ILE A 129 12.73 33.98 0.98
C ILE A 129 13.60 33.85 -0.29
N MET A 130 14.26 32.72 -0.49
CA MET A 130 15.16 32.45 -1.63
C MET A 130 14.42 32.47 -2.99
N LEU A 131 13.19 31.99 -3.05
CA LEU A 131 12.30 32.13 -4.21
C LEU A 131 11.98 33.61 -4.51
N GLN A 132 11.55 34.35 -3.48
CA GLN A 132 11.11 35.73 -3.66
C GLN A 132 12.27 36.66 -4.07
N ILE A 133 13.46 36.47 -3.48
CA ILE A 133 14.65 37.24 -3.88
C ILE A 133 15.21 36.83 -5.24
N GLY A 134 14.71 35.74 -5.84
CA GLY A 134 15.10 35.28 -7.17
C GLY A 134 16.37 34.44 -7.22
N ALA A 135 16.82 33.93 -6.07
CA ALA A 135 17.89 32.94 -5.97
C ALA A 135 17.45 31.60 -6.57
N ILE A 136 16.17 31.29 -6.39
CA ILE A 136 15.48 30.16 -6.97
C ILE A 136 14.49 30.74 -7.99
N LYS A 137 14.67 30.43 -9.28
CA LYS A 137 13.76 30.91 -10.32
C LYS A 137 12.45 30.11 -10.23
N PRO A 138 11.27 30.75 -10.31
CA PRO A 138 10.04 30.00 -10.55
C PRO A 138 10.21 29.21 -11.86
N PRO A 139 9.61 28.02 -11.97
CA PRO A 139 9.75 27.18 -13.15
C PRO A 139 9.44 28.00 -14.39
N GLN A 140 10.38 28.01 -15.34
CA GLN A 140 10.09 28.50 -16.69
C GLN A 140 9.00 27.60 -17.29
N PRO A 141 8.11 28.12 -18.16
CA PRO A 141 7.18 27.27 -18.88
C PRO A 141 8.00 26.18 -19.61
N PRO A 142 7.71 24.89 -19.40
CA PRO A 142 8.58 23.83 -19.86
C PRO A 142 8.60 23.81 -21.39
N GLN A 143 9.78 23.62 -21.98
CA GLN A 143 9.84 22.83 -23.21
C GLN A 143 9.19 21.50 -22.84
N CYS A 144 8.02 21.19 -23.40
CA CYS A 144 7.33 19.97 -23.04
C CYS A 144 8.29 18.79 -23.23
N HIS A 145 8.63 18.19 -22.09
CA HIS A 145 9.43 16.99 -21.98
C HIS A 145 8.73 15.87 -22.79
N LYS A 146 9.45 14.82 -23.22
CA LYS A 146 8.85 13.74 -24.05
C LYS A 146 7.61 13.10 -23.40
N VAL A 147 7.44 13.23 -22.09
CA VAL A 147 6.21 12.82 -21.40
C VAL A 147 4.95 13.55 -21.88
N CYS A 148 5.05 14.74 -22.49
CA CYS A 148 3.93 15.43 -23.12
C CYS A 148 3.72 15.05 -24.60
N ASP A 149 4.63 14.27 -25.20
CA ASP A 149 4.58 13.97 -26.62
C ASP A 149 3.51 12.90 -26.86
N THR A 150 2.31 13.34 -27.25
CA THR A 150 1.16 12.47 -27.50
C THR A 150 1.32 11.57 -28.74
N SER A 151 2.41 11.71 -29.50
CA SER A 151 2.76 10.76 -30.57
C SER A 151 3.46 9.48 -30.06
N LEU A 152 3.95 9.50 -28.82
CA LEU A 152 4.59 8.35 -28.16
C LEU A 152 3.58 7.52 -27.38
N SER A 153 3.88 6.24 -27.18
CA SER A 153 3.10 5.38 -26.28
C SER A 153 3.20 5.86 -24.82
N ILE A 154 2.18 5.58 -23.99
CA ILE A 154 2.21 5.92 -22.55
C ILE A 154 3.46 5.32 -21.89
N THR A 155 3.82 4.08 -22.21
CA THR A 155 5.02 3.41 -21.71
C THR A 155 6.31 4.19 -22.05
N GLU A 156 6.47 4.67 -23.28
CA GLU A 156 7.63 5.48 -23.68
C GLU A 156 7.68 6.84 -22.99
N ARG A 157 6.51 7.46 -22.77
CA ARG A 157 6.35 8.75 -22.11
C ARG A 157 6.70 8.67 -20.62
N VAL A 158 6.14 7.69 -19.92
CA VAL A 158 6.45 7.39 -18.51
C VAL A 158 7.93 7.04 -18.36
N LYS A 159 8.45 6.15 -19.20
CA LYS A 159 9.87 5.80 -19.19
C LYS A 159 10.75 7.03 -19.34
N SER A 160 10.44 7.92 -20.30
CA SER A 160 11.22 9.14 -20.48
C SER A 160 11.17 10.05 -19.24
N LEU A 161 10.04 10.10 -18.52
CA LEU A 161 9.92 10.91 -17.30
C LEU A 161 10.80 10.33 -16.20
N VAL A 162 10.66 9.03 -15.93
CA VAL A 162 11.44 8.33 -14.90
C VAL A 162 12.94 8.39 -15.19
N ASP A 163 13.35 8.20 -16.45
CA ASP A 163 14.77 8.32 -16.86
C ASP A 163 15.34 9.73 -16.66
N SER A 164 14.48 10.76 -16.62
CA SER A 164 14.90 12.17 -16.52
C SER A 164 14.93 12.70 -15.09
N LEU A 165 14.32 12.00 -14.13
CA LEU A 165 14.39 12.33 -12.71
C LEU A 165 15.78 12.01 -12.15
N THR A 166 16.33 12.89 -11.34
CA THR A 166 17.51 12.56 -10.51
C THR A 166 17.14 11.52 -9.46
N LEU A 167 18.12 10.85 -8.86
CA LEU A 167 17.84 9.89 -7.79
C LEU A 167 17.09 10.53 -6.61
N GLU A 168 17.45 11.75 -6.24
CA GLU A 168 16.76 12.51 -5.20
C GLU A 168 15.31 12.81 -5.59
N GLU A 169 15.07 13.29 -6.82
CA GLU A 169 13.72 13.51 -7.33
C GLU A 169 12.91 12.21 -7.35
N LYS A 170 13.52 11.07 -7.69
CA LYS A 170 12.86 9.75 -7.65
C LYS A 170 12.39 9.38 -6.24
N ILE A 171 13.27 9.54 -5.24
CA ILE A 171 12.96 9.24 -3.84
C ILE A 171 11.83 10.14 -3.32
N LEU A 172 11.84 11.42 -3.67
CA LEU A 172 10.81 12.38 -3.27
C LEU A 172 9.45 12.19 -3.97
N ASN A 173 9.32 11.22 -4.89
CA ASN A 173 8.09 10.92 -5.62
C ASN A 173 7.56 9.50 -5.39
N VAL A 174 8.11 8.76 -4.42
CA VAL A 174 7.58 7.46 -3.95
C VAL A 174 6.97 7.54 -2.55
N VAL A 175 6.67 8.76 -2.10
CA VAL A 175 5.93 9.06 -0.87
C VAL A 175 4.62 9.77 -1.20
N ASP A 176 3.62 9.70 -0.32
CA ASP A 176 2.29 10.30 -0.47
C ASP A 176 2.35 11.81 -0.78
N ALA A 177 3.16 12.55 -0.03
CA ALA A 177 3.45 13.96 -0.31
C ALA A 177 4.53 14.10 -1.41
N SER A 178 4.22 13.64 -2.62
CA SER A 178 5.17 13.62 -3.74
C SER A 178 5.55 15.04 -4.20
N ALA A 179 6.85 15.35 -4.19
CA ALA A 179 7.35 16.70 -4.45
C ALA A 179 7.31 17.12 -5.94
N GLY A 180 7.12 16.17 -6.87
CA GLY A 180 7.23 16.43 -8.31
C GLY A 180 8.68 16.71 -8.74
N SER A 181 8.84 17.49 -9.81
CA SER A 181 10.13 18.02 -10.26
C SER A 181 9.93 19.37 -10.95
N ALA A 182 10.29 20.46 -10.25
CA ALA A 182 10.22 21.81 -10.78
C ALA A 182 11.08 22.00 -12.04
N ARG A 183 12.20 21.28 -12.16
CA ARG A 183 13.10 21.32 -13.33
C ARG A 183 12.45 20.69 -14.57
N LEU A 184 11.70 19.62 -14.39
CA LEU A 184 10.99 18.94 -15.47
C LEU A 184 9.59 19.53 -15.73
N GLY A 185 9.13 20.46 -14.88
CA GLY A 185 7.77 20.99 -14.93
C GLY A 185 6.72 19.98 -14.46
N LEU A 186 7.11 18.95 -13.71
CA LEU A 186 6.21 18.01 -13.06
C LEU A 186 5.74 18.62 -11.73
N PRO A 187 4.44 18.90 -11.55
CA PRO A 187 3.96 19.48 -10.31
C PRO A 187 4.02 18.46 -9.16
N PRO A 188 4.02 18.93 -7.89
CA PRO A 188 3.76 18.08 -6.74
C PRO A 188 2.40 17.38 -6.88
N HIS A 189 2.26 16.20 -6.28
CA HIS A 189 1.03 15.43 -6.23
C HIS A 189 0.86 14.86 -4.83
N GLU A 190 -0.33 14.96 -4.27
CA GLU A 190 -0.66 14.36 -2.98
C GLU A 190 -1.55 13.14 -3.21
N TRP A 191 -1.04 11.96 -2.83
CA TRP A 191 -1.74 10.68 -3.00
C TRP A 191 -2.75 10.42 -1.87
N CYS A 192 -2.54 11.00 -0.68
CA CYS A 192 -3.39 10.77 0.48
C CYS A 192 -4.72 11.54 0.38
N ASN A 193 -5.69 10.98 -0.35
CA ASN A 193 -7.06 11.50 -0.44
C ASN A 193 -8.07 10.43 -0.02
N GLU A 194 -9.17 10.82 0.63
CA GLU A 194 -10.14 9.88 1.21
C GLU A 194 -11.53 10.02 0.60
N ALA A 195 -12.23 8.89 0.44
CA ALA A 195 -13.53 8.83 -0.24
C ALA A 195 -14.50 7.80 0.35
N THR A 196 -14.37 7.47 1.64
CA THR A 196 -15.13 6.39 2.30
C THR A 196 -16.65 6.49 2.08
N HIS A 197 -17.22 7.69 2.21
CA HIS A 197 -18.66 7.95 1.99
C HIS A 197 -18.94 9.39 1.48
N GLY A 198 -18.03 9.91 0.66
CA GLY A 198 -18.00 11.31 0.25
C GLY A 198 -16.54 11.76 0.13
N VAL A 199 -16.27 12.89 -0.53
CA VAL A 199 -14.92 13.47 -0.52
C VAL A 199 -14.57 13.78 0.95
N GLY A 200 -13.60 13.04 1.50
CA GLY A 200 -13.26 12.98 2.90
C GLY A 200 -12.16 13.95 3.29
N SER A 201 -12.06 14.29 4.58
CA SER A 201 -10.93 15.06 5.07
C SER A 201 -9.67 14.19 5.08
N ALA A 202 -8.64 14.62 4.35
CA ALA A 202 -7.34 13.95 4.24
C ALA A 202 -6.26 15.01 3.91
N PRO A 203 -4.96 14.73 4.10
CA PRO A 203 -3.88 15.64 3.72
C PRO A 203 -4.00 16.22 2.31
N GLY A 204 -4.42 15.43 1.33
CA GLY A 204 -4.60 15.86 -0.05
C GLY A 204 -5.87 16.65 -0.33
N VAL A 205 -6.91 16.51 0.50
CA VAL A 205 -8.19 17.16 0.26
C VAL A 205 -8.27 18.50 0.98
N GLN A 206 -8.48 19.56 0.22
CA GLN A 206 -8.59 20.93 0.73
C GLN A 206 -10.02 21.46 0.56
N PHE A 207 -10.64 21.85 1.68
CA PHE A 207 -11.91 22.57 1.67
C PHE A 207 -11.68 24.06 1.87
N THR A 208 -12.28 24.91 1.03
CA THR A 208 -12.27 26.36 1.26
C THR A 208 -13.25 26.76 2.36
N GLU A 209 -13.19 28.01 2.81
CA GLU A 209 -14.21 28.54 3.72
C GLU A 209 -15.52 28.86 2.98
N LYS A 210 -16.67 28.57 3.60
CA LYS A 210 -17.98 28.94 3.05
C LYS A 210 -18.10 30.47 2.95
N PRO A 211 -18.67 31.02 1.86
CA PRO A 211 -19.43 30.35 0.79
C PRO A 211 -18.62 30.06 -0.50
N ALA A 212 -17.28 30.04 -0.45
CA ALA A 212 -16.47 29.83 -1.66
C ALA A 212 -16.70 28.43 -2.27
N ASN A 213 -16.44 28.31 -3.58
CA ASN A 213 -16.46 27.03 -4.27
C ASN A 213 -15.47 26.07 -3.63
N PHE A 214 -15.83 24.78 -3.58
CA PHE A 214 -15.08 23.70 -2.92
C PHE A 214 -15.00 23.84 -1.38
N SER A 215 -15.97 24.52 -0.76
CA SER A 215 -16.11 24.57 0.71
C SER A 215 -16.88 23.39 1.32
N TYR A 216 -17.39 22.48 0.48
CA TYR A 216 -18.12 21.29 0.90
C TYR A 216 -18.23 20.27 -0.24
N ALA A 217 -18.57 19.04 0.12
CA ALA A 217 -18.94 17.94 -0.77
C ALA A 217 -20.13 17.16 -0.18
N THR A 218 -20.80 16.32 -0.97
CA THR A 218 -21.88 15.48 -0.47
C THR A 218 -21.33 14.48 0.56
N SER A 219 -21.99 14.39 1.72
CA SER A 219 -21.68 13.40 2.75
C SER A 219 -22.81 12.37 2.82
N PHE A 220 -22.52 11.16 2.36
CA PHE A 220 -23.42 10.02 2.38
C PHE A 220 -23.41 9.35 3.77
N PRO A 221 -24.34 8.42 4.05
CA PRO A 221 -24.23 7.56 5.22
C PRO A 221 -22.94 6.74 5.22
N ALA A 222 -22.43 6.39 6.41
CA ALA A 222 -21.29 5.49 6.53
C ALA A 222 -21.56 4.16 5.78
N PRO A 223 -20.52 3.48 5.27
CA PRO A 223 -20.68 2.27 4.45
C PRO A 223 -21.52 1.18 5.12
N ILE A 224 -21.44 1.03 6.45
CA ILE A 224 -22.24 0.05 7.20
C ILE A 224 -23.74 0.30 7.08
N LEU A 225 -24.19 1.56 7.06
CA LEU A 225 -25.61 1.89 6.88
C LEU A 225 -26.02 1.74 5.41
N THR A 226 -25.14 2.12 4.48
CA THR A 226 -25.40 1.93 3.05
C THR A 226 -25.55 0.43 2.71
N ALA A 227 -24.70 -0.44 3.27
CA ALA A 227 -24.78 -1.88 3.08
C ALA A 227 -26.07 -2.50 3.67
N ALA A 228 -26.62 -1.90 4.72
CA ALA A 228 -27.89 -2.31 5.32
C ALA A 228 -29.10 -2.17 4.39
N SER A 229 -28.99 -1.41 3.29
CA SER A 229 -30.02 -1.35 2.24
C SER A 229 -30.11 -2.64 1.42
N PHE A 230 -29.01 -3.41 1.33
CA PHE A 230 -28.85 -4.52 0.39
C PHE A 230 -29.19 -4.13 -1.07
N ASP A 231 -28.96 -2.87 -1.45
CA ASP A 231 -29.17 -2.35 -2.81
C ASP A 231 -27.83 -2.06 -3.51
N ASP A 232 -27.40 -3.01 -4.34
CA ASP A 232 -26.22 -2.90 -5.21
C ASP A 232 -26.26 -1.68 -6.14
N GLY A 233 -27.45 -1.36 -6.66
CA GLY A 233 -27.66 -0.23 -7.57
C GLY A 233 -27.51 1.11 -6.85
N LEU A 234 -27.94 1.19 -5.59
CA LEU A 234 -27.71 2.34 -4.72
C LEU A 234 -26.21 2.54 -4.45
N VAL A 235 -25.48 1.49 -4.07
CA VAL A 235 -24.03 1.53 -3.84
C VAL A 235 -23.30 2.09 -5.07
N ARG A 236 -23.64 1.59 -6.26
CA ARG A 236 -23.02 2.05 -7.52
C ARG A 236 -23.28 3.53 -7.80
N LYS A 237 -24.50 4.02 -7.54
CA LYS A 237 -24.86 5.43 -7.75
C LYS A 237 -24.11 6.34 -6.77
N ILE A 238 -24.03 5.95 -5.51
CA ILE A 238 -23.30 6.69 -4.47
C ILE A 238 -21.83 6.84 -4.87
N ALA A 239 -21.17 5.72 -5.18
CA ALA A 239 -19.78 5.73 -5.62
C ALA A 239 -19.54 6.57 -6.88
N GLY A 240 -20.49 6.52 -7.82
CA GLY A 240 -20.49 7.38 -9.02
C GLY A 240 -20.48 8.87 -8.72
N VAL A 241 -21.30 9.31 -7.74
CA VAL A 241 -21.29 10.70 -7.27
C VAL A 241 -19.97 11.02 -6.57
N ILE A 242 -19.53 10.18 -5.64
CA ILE A 242 -18.28 10.40 -4.88
C ILE A 242 -17.10 10.59 -5.84
N GLY A 243 -16.95 9.73 -6.84
CA GLY A 243 -15.85 9.85 -7.81
C GLY A 243 -15.98 11.08 -8.71
N LYS A 244 -17.21 11.50 -9.05
CA LYS A 244 -17.44 12.70 -9.85
C LYS A 244 -17.06 13.96 -9.06
N GLU A 245 -17.45 14.02 -7.79
CA GLU A 245 -17.09 15.12 -6.89
C GLU A 245 -15.59 15.13 -6.61
N GLY A 246 -14.99 13.98 -6.27
CA GLY A 246 -13.55 13.85 -6.08
C GLY A 246 -12.76 14.29 -7.31
N ARG A 247 -13.23 13.94 -8.51
CA ARG A 247 -12.64 14.41 -9.76
C ARG A 247 -12.79 15.91 -9.99
N ALA A 248 -13.92 16.51 -9.60
CA ALA A 248 -14.09 17.96 -9.65
C ALA A 248 -13.13 18.69 -8.71
N PHE A 249 -12.91 18.17 -7.50
CA PHE A 249 -11.87 18.67 -6.58
C PHE A 249 -10.48 18.57 -7.21
N ALA A 250 -10.14 17.42 -7.78
CA ALA A 250 -8.84 17.16 -8.42
C ALA A 250 -8.54 18.11 -9.58
N ASN A 251 -9.50 18.27 -10.51
CA ASN A 251 -9.36 19.16 -11.68
C ASN A 251 -9.10 20.62 -11.29
N ASN A 252 -9.50 21.02 -10.07
CA ASN A 252 -9.39 22.39 -9.58
C ASN A 252 -8.31 22.56 -8.50
N GLY A 253 -7.48 21.54 -8.26
CA GLY A 253 -6.34 21.60 -7.35
C GLY A 253 -6.70 21.53 -5.87
N PHE A 254 -7.88 20.98 -5.54
CA PHE A 254 -8.34 20.77 -4.16
C PHE A 254 -8.21 19.32 -3.68
N SER A 255 -7.72 18.41 -4.53
CA SER A 255 -7.34 17.03 -4.18
C SER A 255 -6.35 16.46 -5.19
N GLY A 256 -5.79 15.28 -4.89
CA GLY A 256 -5.22 14.38 -5.89
C GLY A 256 -6.30 13.66 -6.71
N PHE A 257 -5.87 12.72 -7.55
CA PHE A 257 -6.75 11.95 -8.46
C PHE A 257 -7.01 10.52 -7.99
N ASP A 258 -6.36 10.10 -6.91
CA ASP A 258 -6.50 8.80 -6.28
C ASP A 258 -7.11 8.94 -4.90
N PHE A 259 -8.03 8.04 -4.56
CA PHE A 259 -8.74 8.05 -3.30
C PHE A 259 -8.63 6.69 -2.62
N TRP A 260 -8.31 6.70 -1.33
CA TRP A 260 -8.05 5.52 -0.53
C TRP A 260 -9.33 4.88 0.00
N ALA A 261 -10.23 4.55 -0.92
CA ALA A 261 -11.49 3.90 -0.65
C ALA A 261 -11.78 2.85 -1.74
N PRO A 262 -12.56 1.80 -1.42
CA PRO A 262 -13.25 1.55 -0.14
C PRO A 262 -12.45 0.72 0.87
N ASN A 263 -12.84 0.83 2.14
CA ASN A 263 -12.51 -0.17 3.17
C ASN A 263 -13.38 -1.41 2.95
N ILE A 264 -12.74 -2.55 2.69
CA ILE A 264 -13.38 -3.82 2.31
C ILE A 264 -13.03 -4.97 3.25
N ASN A 265 -12.44 -4.67 4.39
CA ASN A 265 -12.25 -5.65 5.44
C ASN A 265 -13.63 -6.06 6.00
N PRO A 266 -13.93 -7.35 6.15
CA PRO A 266 -15.16 -7.77 6.81
C PRO A 266 -15.16 -7.38 8.30
N PHE A 267 -16.32 -6.93 8.83
CA PHE A 267 -16.49 -6.58 10.24
C PHE A 267 -16.58 -7.83 11.14
N ARG A 268 -15.45 -8.50 11.31
CA ARG A 268 -15.34 -9.81 11.97
C ARG A 268 -15.64 -9.79 13.47
N ASP A 269 -15.00 -8.87 14.21
CA ASP A 269 -15.23 -8.71 15.65
C ASP A 269 -16.08 -7.47 15.88
N PRO A 270 -17.25 -7.58 16.56
CA PRO A 270 -18.16 -6.45 16.72
C PRO A 270 -17.54 -5.29 17.49
N ARG A 271 -16.42 -5.47 18.20
CA ARG A 271 -15.76 -4.40 18.95
C ARG A 271 -14.90 -3.48 18.10
N TRP A 272 -14.57 -3.87 16.86
CA TRP A 272 -13.64 -3.11 16.03
C TRP A 272 -14.09 -1.67 15.81
N GLY A 273 -13.21 -0.72 16.11
CA GLY A 273 -13.49 0.72 16.03
C GLY A 273 -13.81 1.25 14.63
N ARG A 274 -13.30 0.58 13.58
CA ARG A 274 -13.49 0.97 12.17
C ARG A 274 -14.48 0.09 11.43
N GLY A 275 -15.19 -0.80 12.11
CA GLY A 275 -16.22 -1.62 11.47
C GLY A 275 -17.32 -0.81 10.80
N GLN A 276 -17.54 0.44 11.24
CA GLN A 276 -18.43 1.42 10.62
C GLN A 276 -18.08 1.78 9.16
N GLU A 277 -16.80 1.67 8.79
CA GLU A 277 -16.28 1.94 7.44
C GLU A 277 -16.55 0.79 6.46
N THR A 278 -17.06 -0.34 6.94
CA THR A 278 -17.14 -1.58 6.16
C THR A 278 -18.58 -1.89 5.75
N PRO A 279 -18.78 -2.71 4.70
CA PRO A 279 -20.11 -3.17 4.32
C PRO A 279 -20.62 -4.37 5.17
N GLY A 280 -20.08 -4.59 6.37
CA GLY A 280 -20.56 -5.57 7.34
C GLY A 280 -19.70 -6.83 7.47
N GLU A 281 -20.23 -7.85 8.13
CA GLU A 281 -19.45 -9.05 8.54
C GLU A 281 -19.41 -10.16 7.47
N ASP A 282 -20.25 -10.06 6.43
CA ASP A 282 -20.43 -11.09 5.42
C ASP A 282 -19.62 -10.83 4.15
N THR A 283 -18.76 -11.78 3.78
CA THR A 283 -17.90 -11.67 2.61
C THR A 283 -18.65 -11.59 1.29
N PHE A 284 -19.84 -12.18 1.16
CA PHE A 284 -20.60 -12.09 -0.08
C PHE A 284 -21.21 -10.69 -0.26
N VAL A 285 -21.75 -10.10 0.82
CA VAL A 285 -22.19 -8.69 0.85
C VAL A 285 -21.02 -7.76 0.53
N VAL A 286 -19.84 -7.98 1.14
CA VAL A 286 -18.63 -7.19 0.87
C VAL A 286 -18.22 -7.30 -0.61
N GLN A 287 -18.22 -8.51 -1.18
CA GLN A 287 -17.92 -8.73 -2.60
C GLN A 287 -18.93 -8.04 -3.53
N SER A 288 -20.23 -8.05 -3.18
CA SER A 288 -21.26 -7.34 -3.92
C SER A 288 -21.06 -5.83 -3.88
N TYR A 289 -20.74 -5.30 -2.69
CA TYR A 289 -20.39 -3.90 -2.50
C TYR A 289 -19.21 -3.50 -3.40
N ILE A 290 -18.13 -4.29 -3.43
CA ILE A 290 -16.96 -4.06 -4.29
C ILE A 290 -17.31 -3.98 -5.77
N ARG A 291 -18.08 -4.95 -6.28
CA ARG A 291 -18.49 -5.02 -7.71
C ARG A 291 -19.28 -3.78 -8.16
N ASN A 292 -19.87 -3.05 -7.22
CA ASN A 292 -20.67 -1.86 -7.49
C ASN A 292 -19.93 -0.57 -7.17
N PHE A 293 -19.22 -0.51 -6.04
CA PHE A 293 -18.51 0.67 -5.58
C PHE A 293 -17.30 0.99 -6.46
N ILE A 294 -16.44 0.03 -6.77
CA ILE A 294 -15.21 0.29 -7.55
C ILE A 294 -15.52 0.84 -8.95
N PRO A 295 -16.38 0.20 -9.77
CA PRO A 295 -16.69 0.74 -11.10
C PRO A 295 -17.54 2.01 -11.05
N GLY A 296 -18.27 2.26 -9.95
CA GLY A 296 -18.93 3.53 -9.71
C GLY A 296 -17.92 4.65 -9.47
N LEU A 297 -16.98 4.45 -8.54
CA LEU A 297 -15.96 5.41 -8.15
C LEU A 297 -14.99 5.70 -9.30
N GLN A 298 -14.35 4.66 -9.86
CA GLN A 298 -13.33 4.79 -10.90
C GLN A 298 -13.89 5.02 -12.30
N GLY A 299 -15.16 4.70 -12.55
CA GLY A 299 -15.67 4.51 -13.90
C GLY A 299 -15.33 3.14 -14.48
N ASN A 300 -15.93 2.84 -15.65
CA ASN A 300 -15.83 1.52 -16.30
C ASN A 300 -14.63 1.36 -17.23
N ASP A 301 -13.98 2.47 -17.62
CA ASP A 301 -12.87 2.45 -18.56
C ASP A 301 -11.55 2.38 -17.77
N PRO A 302 -10.74 1.32 -17.92
CA PRO A 302 -9.47 1.22 -17.23
C PRO A 302 -8.41 2.21 -17.71
N GLU A 303 -8.52 2.72 -18.94
CA GLU A 303 -7.59 3.68 -19.55
C GLU A 303 -8.05 5.13 -19.40
N GLU A 304 -9.36 5.36 -19.20
CA GLU A 304 -9.96 6.68 -18.87
C GLU A 304 -10.77 6.61 -17.57
N LYS A 305 -10.07 6.52 -16.43
CA LYS A 305 -10.65 6.53 -15.09
C LYS A 305 -11.14 7.92 -14.68
N GLN A 306 -12.26 7.95 -13.96
CA GLN A 306 -12.78 9.12 -13.26
C GLN A 306 -11.84 9.53 -12.13
N VAL A 307 -11.52 8.59 -11.23
CA VAL A 307 -10.50 8.66 -10.18
C VAL A 307 -9.88 7.27 -10.01
N ILE A 308 -8.73 7.16 -9.34
CA ILE A 308 -8.14 5.87 -8.96
C ILE A 308 -8.70 5.46 -7.60
N ALA A 309 -9.22 4.23 -7.50
CA ALA A 309 -9.67 3.65 -6.23
C ALA A 309 -8.58 2.77 -5.63
N THR A 310 -8.61 2.63 -4.31
CA THR A 310 -7.67 1.81 -3.54
C THR A 310 -8.43 0.93 -2.57
N CYS A 311 -8.42 -0.38 -2.80
CA CYS A 311 -9.02 -1.33 -1.85
C CYS A 311 -8.11 -1.49 -0.63
N LYS A 312 -8.68 -1.28 0.57
CA LYS A 312 -7.94 -1.34 1.83
C LYS A 312 -8.65 -2.17 2.90
N HIS A 313 -7.94 -2.76 3.85
CA HIS A 313 -6.48 -2.81 4.08
C HIS A 313 -5.99 -4.27 3.98
N TYR A 314 -5.00 -4.52 3.12
CA TYR A 314 -4.56 -5.83 2.67
C TYR A 314 -3.39 -6.35 3.54
N ALA A 315 -3.55 -7.37 4.39
CA ALA A 315 -4.77 -8.11 4.70
C ALA A 315 -4.86 -8.48 6.19
N VAL A 316 -5.98 -9.09 6.58
CA VAL A 316 -6.23 -9.55 7.97
C VAL A 316 -6.25 -8.40 8.99
N TYR A 317 -6.53 -7.20 8.51
CA TYR A 317 -6.76 -6.03 9.35
C TYR A 317 -8.24 -5.89 9.69
N ASP A 318 -8.57 -6.04 10.96
CA ASP A 318 -9.93 -5.83 11.47
C ASP A 318 -9.95 -5.44 12.96
N LEU A 319 -8.87 -4.80 13.44
CA LEU A 319 -8.68 -4.34 14.82
C LEU A 319 -7.77 -3.11 14.91
N GLU A 320 -8.08 -2.21 15.84
CA GLU A 320 -7.26 -1.01 16.10
C GLU A 320 -6.22 -1.22 17.21
N THR A 321 -6.58 -1.98 18.24
CA THR A 321 -5.76 -2.17 19.43
C THR A 321 -4.52 -2.99 19.07
N GLY A 322 -3.36 -2.34 19.11
CA GLY A 322 -2.09 -2.98 18.75
C GLY A 322 -1.87 -3.12 17.24
N ARG A 323 -2.67 -2.45 16.39
CA ARG A 323 -2.60 -2.55 14.92
C ARG A 323 -1.20 -2.44 14.32
N TYR A 324 -0.35 -1.59 14.90
CA TYR A 324 1.01 -1.31 14.43
C TYR A 324 1.99 -2.48 14.59
N GLY A 325 1.71 -3.44 15.47
CA GLY A 325 2.67 -4.52 15.82
C GLY A 325 2.06 -5.90 16.03
N ASN A 326 0.74 -6.04 15.85
CA ASN A 326 0.09 -7.35 15.99
C ASN A 326 0.45 -8.26 14.81
N ASP A 327 0.60 -9.54 15.13
CA ASP A 327 0.80 -10.63 14.17
C ASP A 327 -0.37 -11.61 14.26
N TYR A 328 -0.98 -11.91 13.12
CA TYR A 328 -2.14 -12.79 13.04
C TYR A 328 -1.86 -13.99 12.14
N ASN A 329 -2.20 -15.18 12.65
CA ASN A 329 -1.91 -16.45 11.98
C ASN A 329 -3.23 -17.19 11.69
N PRO A 330 -4.07 -16.69 10.76
CA PRO A 330 -5.29 -17.40 10.37
C PRO A 330 -4.92 -18.72 9.69
N SER A 331 -5.80 -19.71 9.77
CA SER A 331 -5.64 -20.91 8.94
C SER A 331 -5.63 -20.50 7.45
N GLN A 332 -4.88 -21.18 6.60
CA GLN A 332 -4.90 -20.89 5.15
C GLN A 332 -6.30 -20.97 4.55
N GLN A 333 -7.18 -21.78 5.16
CA GLN A 333 -8.60 -21.83 4.82
C GLN A 333 -9.33 -20.53 5.19
N ASP A 334 -9.20 -20.02 6.42
CA ASP A 334 -9.81 -18.75 6.83
C ASP A 334 -9.23 -17.56 6.05
N LEU A 335 -7.91 -17.58 5.81
CA LEU A 335 -7.23 -16.59 4.99
C LEU A 335 -7.87 -16.50 3.60
N ALA A 336 -8.06 -17.63 2.92
CA ALA A 336 -8.67 -17.68 1.59
C ALA A 336 -10.19 -17.40 1.60
N ASP A 337 -10.94 -18.04 2.50
CA ASP A 337 -12.42 -18.03 2.52
C ASP A 337 -12.98 -16.68 2.99
N TYR A 338 -12.25 -15.96 3.86
CA TYR A 338 -12.76 -14.79 4.55
C TYR A 338 -11.93 -13.53 4.34
N PHE A 339 -10.65 -13.54 4.69
CA PHE A 339 -9.83 -12.33 4.71
C PHE A 339 -9.42 -11.86 3.31
N LEU A 340 -9.07 -12.80 2.42
CA LEU A 340 -8.62 -12.51 1.06
C LEU A 340 -9.75 -12.49 0.03
N ALA A 341 -10.90 -13.09 0.33
CA ALA A 341 -12.03 -13.19 -0.60
C ALA A 341 -12.54 -11.83 -1.13
N PRO A 342 -12.66 -10.77 -0.30
CA PRO A 342 -12.96 -9.41 -0.78
C PRO A 342 -11.89 -8.87 -1.75
N PHE A 343 -10.61 -8.94 -1.37
CA PHE A 343 -9.50 -8.40 -2.18
C PHE A 343 -9.36 -9.11 -3.52
N LYS A 344 -9.58 -10.43 -3.56
CA LYS A 344 -9.64 -11.19 -4.81
C LYS A 344 -10.70 -10.63 -5.76
N THR A 345 -11.89 -10.28 -5.25
CA THR A 345 -12.95 -9.68 -6.08
C THR A 345 -12.55 -8.27 -6.53
N CYS A 346 -11.99 -7.46 -5.63
CA CYS A 346 -11.55 -6.11 -5.98
C CYS A 346 -10.53 -6.11 -7.13
N VAL A 347 -9.53 -6.96 -7.03
CA VAL A 347 -8.45 -7.05 -8.01
C VAL A 347 -8.94 -7.72 -9.31
N ARG A 348 -9.38 -8.97 -9.22
CA ARG A 348 -9.68 -9.82 -10.38
C ARG A 348 -10.91 -9.37 -11.14
N ASP A 349 -11.96 -8.92 -10.43
CA ASP A 349 -13.29 -8.73 -11.01
C ASP A 349 -13.61 -7.26 -11.32
N THR A 350 -12.86 -6.29 -10.77
CA THR A 350 -13.19 -4.86 -10.94
C THR A 350 -12.11 -3.99 -11.58
N GLY A 351 -10.89 -4.50 -11.76
CA GLY A 351 -9.79 -3.72 -12.36
C GLY A 351 -9.44 -2.48 -11.54
N VAL A 352 -9.43 -2.62 -10.20
CA VAL A 352 -9.00 -1.55 -9.27
C VAL A 352 -7.61 -1.04 -9.65
N GLY A 353 -7.37 0.26 -9.49
CA GLY A 353 -6.07 0.85 -9.77
C GLY A 353 -5.03 0.53 -8.71
N SER A 354 -5.43 0.57 -7.43
CA SER A 354 -4.53 0.43 -6.28
C SER A 354 -5.04 -0.52 -5.19
N VAL A 355 -4.12 -1.02 -4.37
CA VAL A 355 -4.41 -1.78 -3.13
C VAL A 355 -3.54 -1.19 -2.01
N MET A 356 -4.10 -1.03 -0.81
CA MET A 356 -3.35 -0.57 0.35
C MET A 356 -2.94 -1.74 1.23
N CYS A 357 -1.65 -1.90 1.54
CA CYS A 357 -1.16 -2.91 2.49
C CYS A 357 -1.34 -2.44 3.95
N ALA A 358 -1.72 -3.37 4.83
CA ALA A 358 -2.09 -3.08 6.21
C ALA A 358 -0.90 -2.92 7.17
N TYR A 359 -1.17 -2.37 8.36
CA TYR A 359 -0.20 -2.25 9.45
C TYR A 359 0.28 -3.61 10.02
N ASN A 360 -0.63 -4.56 10.21
CA ASN A 360 -0.34 -5.81 10.93
C ASN A 360 0.54 -6.78 10.14
N ALA A 361 1.12 -7.74 10.85
CA ALA A 361 1.76 -8.90 10.26
C ALA A 361 0.77 -10.06 10.07
N VAL A 362 1.08 -10.92 9.10
CA VAL A 362 0.39 -12.18 8.85
C VAL A 362 1.43 -13.28 8.73
N ASP A 363 1.30 -14.35 9.52
CA ASP A 363 2.28 -15.45 9.59
C ASP A 363 3.71 -14.94 9.89
N GLY A 364 3.83 -13.92 10.75
CA GLY A 364 5.09 -13.33 11.20
C GLY A 364 5.73 -12.31 10.25
N ILE A 365 5.05 -11.94 9.14
CA ILE A 365 5.58 -11.00 8.14
C ILE A 365 4.66 -9.78 8.05
N PRO A 366 5.15 -8.54 8.26
CA PRO A 366 4.37 -7.31 8.05
C PRO A 366 3.75 -7.27 6.66
N SER A 367 2.48 -6.87 6.56
CA SER A 367 1.74 -6.97 5.29
C SER A 367 2.40 -6.21 4.14
N CYS A 368 2.96 -5.02 4.41
CA CYS A 368 3.69 -4.21 3.43
C CYS A 368 5.09 -4.76 3.04
N ALA A 369 5.59 -5.78 3.75
CA ALA A 369 6.84 -6.49 3.46
C ALA A 369 6.61 -7.93 2.97
N SER A 370 5.35 -8.34 2.76
CA SER A 370 5.01 -9.73 2.46
C SER A 370 5.00 -10.02 0.96
N GLU A 371 6.09 -10.61 0.45
CA GLU A 371 6.15 -11.10 -0.94
C GLU A 371 5.06 -12.14 -1.24
N TYR A 372 4.63 -12.93 -0.24
CA TYR A 372 3.52 -13.86 -0.41
C TYR A 372 2.23 -13.12 -0.74
N LEU A 373 1.86 -12.12 0.06
CA LEU A 373 0.63 -11.35 -0.17
C LEU A 373 0.76 -10.49 -1.42
N LEU A 374 1.80 -9.68 -1.53
CA LEU A 374 1.92 -8.63 -2.55
C LEU A 374 2.35 -9.14 -3.93
N GLU A 375 3.26 -10.11 -4.01
CA GLU A 375 3.75 -10.62 -5.29
C GLU A 375 3.06 -11.93 -5.68
N GLN A 376 3.05 -12.94 -4.82
CA GLN A 376 2.50 -14.25 -5.19
C GLN A 376 0.97 -14.22 -5.30
N VAL A 377 0.27 -13.73 -4.28
CA VAL A 377 -1.20 -13.74 -4.27
C VAL A 377 -1.74 -12.60 -5.14
N LEU A 378 -1.41 -11.36 -4.80
CA LEU A 378 -1.98 -10.18 -5.47
C LEU A 378 -1.59 -10.10 -6.95
N ARG A 379 -0.29 -10.15 -7.28
CA ARG A 379 0.17 -9.99 -8.67
C ARG A 379 0.09 -11.29 -9.47
N GLN A 380 0.67 -12.39 -9.01
CA GLN A 380 0.76 -13.62 -9.81
C GLN A 380 -0.55 -14.40 -9.88
N GLN A 381 -1.26 -14.59 -8.74
CA GLN A 381 -2.51 -15.38 -8.74
C GLN A 381 -3.72 -14.57 -9.20
N TRP A 382 -3.83 -13.28 -8.83
CA TRP A 382 -4.99 -12.45 -9.17
C TRP A 382 -4.75 -11.47 -10.33
N ASN A 383 -3.55 -11.51 -10.94
CA ASN A 383 -3.20 -10.74 -12.14
C ASN A 383 -3.24 -9.21 -11.95
N PHE A 384 -2.78 -8.71 -10.79
CA PHE A 384 -2.60 -7.27 -10.51
C PHE A 384 -1.31 -6.70 -11.14
N THR A 385 -1.17 -6.87 -12.45
CA THR A 385 0.08 -6.63 -13.18
C THR A 385 -0.05 -5.62 -14.32
N ALA A 386 -1.16 -4.89 -14.42
CA ALA A 386 -1.23 -3.79 -15.38
C ALA A 386 -0.17 -2.72 -15.04
N ASP A 387 0.32 -2.01 -16.05
CA ASP A 387 1.39 -1.02 -15.86
C ASP A 387 1.02 0.08 -14.87
N TYR A 388 -0.28 0.35 -14.66
CA TYR A 388 -0.80 1.33 -13.69
C TYR A 388 -1.12 0.74 -12.30
N ASN A 389 -0.96 -0.57 -12.09
CA ASN A 389 -1.29 -1.20 -10.81
C ASN A 389 -0.19 -0.99 -9.77
N TYR A 390 -0.51 -0.23 -8.72
CA TYR A 390 0.41 0.06 -7.62
C TYR A 390 -0.14 -0.37 -6.26
N VAL A 391 0.76 -0.62 -5.32
CA VAL A 391 0.45 -0.83 -3.90
C VAL A 391 0.88 0.39 -3.10
N VAL A 392 0.02 0.89 -2.22
CA VAL A 392 0.34 1.95 -1.26
C VAL A 392 0.40 1.39 0.16
N SER A 393 1.25 1.91 1.03
CA SER A 393 1.21 1.58 2.45
C SER A 393 0.09 2.31 3.18
N ASP A 394 -0.44 1.72 4.25
CA ASP A 394 -1.13 2.50 5.28
C ASP A 394 -0.15 3.49 5.97
N CYS A 395 -0.66 4.46 6.72
CA CYS A 395 0.10 5.61 7.26
C CYS A 395 0.52 5.43 8.74
N ASP A 396 1.70 4.94 9.09
CA ASP A 396 2.95 4.76 8.35
C ASP A 396 3.45 3.31 8.50
N ALA A 397 2.80 2.39 7.77
CA ALA A 397 3.00 0.96 7.91
C ALA A 397 4.39 0.49 7.48
N VAL A 398 5.13 1.27 6.67
CA VAL A 398 6.54 0.98 6.36
C VAL A 398 7.41 1.29 7.57
N THR A 399 7.20 2.43 8.24
CA THR A 399 7.87 2.72 9.52
C THR A 399 7.60 1.65 10.57
N ASP A 400 6.39 1.09 10.61
CA ASP A 400 6.02 0.09 11.61
C ASP A 400 6.80 -1.24 11.49
N ILE A 401 7.30 -1.58 10.30
CA ILE A 401 8.11 -2.78 10.03
C ILE A 401 9.32 -2.86 10.98
N TRP A 402 10.05 -1.76 11.16
CA TRP A 402 11.21 -1.74 12.05
C TRP A 402 10.82 -1.31 13.47
N ARG A 403 9.87 -0.37 13.59
CA ARG A 403 9.59 0.31 14.86
C ARG A 403 8.75 -0.52 15.84
N TYR A 404 7.77 -1.26 15.33
CA TYR A 404 6.81 -2.00 16.17
C TYR A 404 6.89 -3.50 15.92
N HIS A 405 7.10 -3.94 14.68
CA HIS A 405 7.27 -5.36 14.36
C HIS A 405 8.67 -5.87 14.67
N ASN A 406 9.68 -4.99 14.76
CA ASN A 406 11.10 -5.37 14.85
C ASN A 406 11.50 -6.38 13.76
N PHE A 407 10.90 -6.28 12.57
CA PHE A 407 11.16 -7.18 11.45
C PHE A 407 12.50 -6.86 10.77
N THR A 408 12.91 -5.59 10.83
CA THR A 408 14.24 -5.13 10.43
C THR A 408 14.89 -4.35 11.57
N ASP A 409 16.23 -4.32 11.59
CA ASP A 409 17.00 -3.60 12.61
C ASP A 409 17.00 -2.08 12.42
N THR A 410 16.70 -1.59 11.21
CA THR A 410 16.76 -0.17 10.85
C THR A 410 15.63 0.25 9.92
N GLU A 411 15.41 1.56 9.85
CA GLU A 411 14.38 2.22 9.03
C GLU A 411 14.67 2.09 7.53
N GLU A 412 15.93 2.25 7.10
CA GLU A 412 16.31 2.04 5.69
C GLU A 412 16.16 0.57 5.26
N ALA A 413 16.39 -0.38 6.17
CA ALA A 413 16.11 -1.77 5.90
C ALA A 413 14.60 -2.04 5.76
N ALA A 414 13.75 -1.37 6.56
CA ALA A 414 12.30 -1.43 6.43
C ALA A 414 11.82 -0.89 5.07
N ALA A 415 12.31 0.28 4.67
CA ALA A 415 12.04 0.85 3.34
C ALA A 415 12.44 -0.11 2.22
N SER A 416 13.61 -0.74 2.36
CA SER A 416 14.13 -1.72 1.40
C SER A 416 13.24 -2.96 1.26
N VAL A 417 12.88 -3.60 2.38
CA VAL A 417 12.06 -4.82 2.33
C VAL A 417 10.65 -4.54 1.83
N ALA A 418 10.06 -3.39 2.19
CA ALA A 418 8.73 -3.00 1.70
C ALA A 418 8.74 -2.78 0.17
N MET A 419 9.70 -2.01 -0.35
CA MET A 419 9.76 -1.71 -1.78
C MET A 419 10.13 -2.95 -2.62
N ASN A 420 11.00 -3.82 -2.09
CA ASN A 420 11.34 -5.08 -2.75
C ASN A 420 10.14 -6.04 -2.78
N ALA A 421 9.36 -6.11 -1.69
CA ALA A 421 8.15 -6.92 -1.58
C ALA A 421 6.98 -6.44 -2.46
N GLY A 422 7.05 -5.21 -2.99
CA GLY A 422 6.07 -4.71 -3.97
C GLY A 422 5.18 -3.58 -3.47
N THR A 423 5.46 -2.99 -2.31
CA THR A 423 4.90 -1.70 -1.89
C THR A 423 5.53 -0.60 -2.75
N ASP A 424 4.72 0.06 -3.58
CA ASP A 424 5.22 1.01 -4.58
C ASP A 424 5.29 2.44 -4.04
N LEU A 425 4.34 2.81 -3.21
CA LEU A 425 4.16 4.13 -2.61
C LEU A 425 4.05 4.00 -1.10
N GLU A 426 4.77 4.84 -0.37
CA GLU A 426 4.63 4.94 1.07
C GLU A 426 3.72 6.11 1.45
N CYS A 427 2.74 5.88 2.32
CA CYS A 427 2.16 6.94 3.13
C CYS A 427 3.02 7.14 4.37
N GLY A 428 3.91 8.13 4.36
CA GLY A 428 4.93 8.23 5.41
C GLY A 428 6.26 8.78 4.91
N SER A 429 7.33 8.41 5.60
CA SER A 429 8.65 9.02 5.34
C SER A 429 9.85 8.07 5.38
N SER A 430 9.69 6.77 5.66
CA SER A 430 10.80 5.82 5.62
C SER A 430 11.41 5.69 4.22
N TYR A 431 10.66 5.87 3.14
CA TYR A 431 11.17 5.86 1.77
C TYR A 431 12.11 7.03 1.49
N LEU A 432 12.08 8.10 2.29
CA LEU A 432 13.12 9.14 2.22
C LEU A 432 14.51 8.61 2.60
N LYS A 433 14.59 7.42 3.23
CA LYS A 433 15.84 6.68 3.55
C LYS A 433 16.31 5.72 2.44
N LEU A 434 15.69 5.76 1.26
CA LEU A 434 16.10 4.88 0.15
C LEU A 434 17.50 5.20 -0.38
N ASN A 435 18.04 6.40 -0.12
CA ASN A 435 19.42 6.71 -0.48
C ASN A 435 20.42 5.88 0.36
N GLU A 436 20.16 5.74 1.67
CA GLU A 436 20.90 4.89 2.59
C GLU A 436 20.74 3.41 2.21
N SER A 437 19.53 3.01 1.84
CA SER A 437 19.22 1.67 1.33
C SER A 437 20.05 1.30 0.09
N LEU A 438 20.20 2.25 -0.85
CA LEU A 438 21.02 2.08 -2.04
C LEU A 438 22.51 2.02 -1.71
N ALA A 439 22.98 2.88 -0.80
CA ALA A 439 24.36 2.87 -0.33
C ALA A 439 24.71 1.55 0.37
N ALA A 440 23.75 0.95 1.09
CA ALA A 440 23.88 -0.36 1.72
C ALA A 440 23.66 -1.54 0.76
N SER A 441 23.38 -1.29 -0.53
CA SER A 441 23.06 -2.32 -1.53
C SER A 441 21.87 -3.22 -1.17
N GLN A 442 20.93 -2.71 -0.34
CA GLN A 442 19.71 -3.41 0.07
C GLN A 442 18.59 -3.27 -0.98
N ILE A 443 18.68 -2.26 -1.83
CA ILE A 443 17.78 -2.01 -2.96
C ILE A 443 18.55 -1.55 -4.20
N THR A 444 17.88 -1.49 -5.34
CA THR A 444 18.43 -0.97 -6.59
C THR A 444 17.63 0.24 -7.08
N ALA A 445 18.27 1.14 -7.84
CA ALA A 445 17.56 2.26 -8.47
C ALA A 445 16.42 1.78 -9.39
N ARG A 446 16.54 0.56 -9.95
CA ARG A 446 15.50 -0.07 -10.75
C ARG A 446 14.23 -0.37 -9.94
N SER A 447 14.35 -0.70 -8.65
CA SER A 447 13.18 -0.92 -7.78
C SER A 447 12.37 0.37 -7.65
N ILE A 448 13.06 1.50 -7.46
CA ILE A 448 12.43 2.84 -7.42
C ILE A 448 11.81 3.19 -8.78
N ASP A 449 12.54 2.93 -9.88
CA ASP A 449 12.04 3.19 -11.23
C ASP A 449 10.77 2.39 -11.56
N ARG A 450 10.68 1.14 -11.07
CA ARG A 450 9.49 0.29 -11.20
C ARG A 450 8.30 0.92 -10.48
N SER A 451 8.46 1.34 -9.23
CA SER A 451 7.41 1.98 -8.46
C SER A 451 6.93 3.27 -9.13
N LEU A 452 7.85 4.15 -9.54
CA LEU A 452 7.51 5.38 -10.25
C LEU A 452 6.85 5.13 -11.60
N THR A 453 7.25 4.08 -12.31
CA THR A 453 6.60 3.69 -13.57
C THR A 453 5.14 3.33 -13.31
N ARG A 454 4.84 2.57 -12.24
CA ARG A 454 3.47 2.23 -11.86
C ARG A 454 2.64 3.46 -11.50
N LEU A 455 3.21 4.32 -10.65
CA LEU A 455 2.55 5.55 -10.19
C LEU A 455 2.24 6.51 -11.34
N TYR A 456 3.21 6.84 -12.18
CA TYR A 456 2.94 7.75 -13.30
C TYR A 456 2.07 7.13 -14.39
N SER A 457 2.14 5.81 -14.61
CA SER A 457 1.19 5.11 -15.50
C SER A 457 -0.24 5.19 -14.95
N ALA A 458 -0.43 5.12 -13.62
CA ALA A 458 -1.72 5.35 -13.00
C ALA A 458 -2.24 6.77 -13.24
N LEU A 459 -1.39 7.79 -13.11
CA LEU A 459 -1.78 9.17 -13.40
C LEU A 459 -2.18 9.41 -14.87
N PHE A 460 -1.68 8.61 -15.81
CA PHE A 460 -2.18 8.62 -17.18
C PHE A 460 -3.63 8.15 -17.29
N THR A 461 -4.05 7.13 -16.52
CA THR A 461 -5.42 6.61 -16.57
C THR A 461 -6.46 7.65 -16.17
N VAL A 462 -6.08 8.64 -15.36
CA VAL A 462 -6.94 9.74 -14.95
C VAL A 462 -6.72 11.01 -15.79
N GLY A 463 -5.93 10.96 -16.85
CA GLY A 463 -5.70 12.11 -17.73
C GLY A 463 -4.95 13.26 -17.05
N PHE A 464 -4.07 12.96 -16.08
CA PHE A 464 -3.25 13.97 -15.40
C PHE A 464 -2.37 14.78 -16.37
N PHE A 465 -1.81 14.10 -17.38
CA PHE A 465 -0.90 14.70 -18.35
C PHE A 465 -1.61 15.33 -19.56
N ASP A 466 -2.67 14.69 -20.06
CA ASP A 466 -3.29 15.04 -21.35
C ASP A 466 -4.71 15.61 -21.23
N GLY A 467 -5.27 15.60 -20.02
CA GLY A 467 -6.71 15.68 -19.83
C GLY A 467 -7.42 14.43 -20.35
N GLY A 468 -8.74 14.46 -20.36
CA GLY A 468 -9.58 13.37 -20.83
C GLY A 468 -11.05 13.65 -20.62
N LYS A 469 -11.87 12.59 -20.68
CA LYS A 469 -13.33 12.64 -20.56
C LYS A 469 -13.84 13.41 -19.33
N TYR A 470 -13.11 13.37 -18.22
CA TYR A 470 -13.54 13.97 -16.96
C TYR A 470 -12.90 15.33 -16.64
N SER A 471 -12.07 15.89 -17.52
CA SER A 471 -11.34 17.16 -17.27
C SER A 471 -12.23 18.39 -17.16
N GLY A 472 -13.48 18.32 -17.63
CA GLY A 472 -14.42 19.44 -17.58
C GLY A 472 -15.23 19.57 -16.30
N LEU A 473 -15.09 18.63 -15.35
CA LEU A 473 -15.85 18.66 -14.09
C LEU A 473 -15.37 19.78 -13.17
N ASP A 474 -16.31 20.53 -12.60
CA ASP A 474 -16.05 21.67 -11.72
C ASP A 474 -17.00 21.70 -10.50
N PHE A 475 -16.99 22.79 -9.73
CA PHE A 475 -17.82 22.88 -8.52
C PHE A 475 -19.33 22.79 -8.79
N SER A 476 -19.80 23.08 -10.00
CA SER A 476 -21.22 22.90 -10.36
C SER A 476 -21.66 21.43 -10.39
N ASP A 477 -20.70 20.51 -10.43
CA ASP A 477 -20.91 19.07 -10.33
C ASP A 477 -20.88 18.54 -8.88
N VAL A 478 -20.54 19.38 -7.91
CA VAL A 478 -20.39 19.02 -6.49
C VAL A 478 -21.66 19.34 -5.72
N SER A 479 -22.15 18.37 -4.93
CA SER A 479 -23.33 18.56 -4.08
C SER A 479 -24.57 19.04 -4.84
N THR A 480 -24.76 18.47 -6.03
CA THR A 480 -25.96 18.69 -6.85
C THR A 480 -27.23 18.30 -6.10
N PRO A 481 -28.40 18.86 -6.44
CA PRO A 481 -29.67 18.44 -5.84
C PRO A 481 -29.91 16.94 -5.92
N GLU A 482 -29.50 16.29 -7.02
CA GLU A 482 -29.59 14.84 -7.21
C GLU A 482 -28.65 14.08 -6.25
N ALA A 483 -27.42 14.56 -6.06
CA ALA A 483 -26.48 13.99 -5.09
C ALA A 483 -27.02 14.10 -3.64
N GLN A 484 -27.57 15.25 -3.28
CA GLN A 484 -28.18 15.47 -1.97
C GLN A 484 -29.40 14.58 -1.74
N ALA A 485 -30.25 14.41 -2.76
CA ALA A 485 -31.40 13.50 -2.72
C ALA A 485 -30.96 12.03 -2.58
N LEU A 486 -29.86 11.65 -3.22
CA LEU A 486 -29.28 10.31 -3.10
C LEU A 486 -28.75 10.03 -1.69
N ALA A 487 -28.09 11.01 -1.05
CA ALA A 487 -27.64 10.87 0.34
C ALA A 487 -28.82 10.68 1.31
N TYR A 488 -29.93 11.40 1.11
CA TYR A 488 -31.17 11.17 1.84
C TYR A 488 -31.76 9.79 1.55
N GLN A 489 -31.81 9.36 0.29
CA GLN A 489 -32.31 8.03 -0.09
C GLN A 489 -31.53 6.92 0.61
N ALA A 490 -30.20 7.01 0.62
CA ALA A 490 -29.33 6.03 1.26
C ALA A 490 -29.59 5.93 2.77
N ALA A 491 -29.80 7.06 3.45
CA ALA A 491 -30.13 7.07 4.86
C ALA A 491 -31.49 6.40 5.14
N VAL A 492 -32.50 6.67 4.32
CA VAL A 492 -33.83 6.04 4.42
C VAL A 492 -33.76 4.53 4.21
N GLU A 493 -33.07 4.08 3.17
CA GLU A 493 -33.04 2.67 2.77
C GLU A 493 -32.16 1.81 3.69
N GLY A 494 -31.14 2.39 4.33
CA GLY A 494 -30.30 1.68 5.29
C GLY A 494 -30.89 1.53 6.70
N MET A 495 -31.76 2.46 7.13
CA MET A 495 -32.37 2.39 8.47
C MET A 495 -33.16 1.10 8.66
N THR A 496 -32.97 0.46 9.82
CA THR A 496 -33.49 -0.89 10.09
C THR A 496 -34.45 -0.88 11.28
N LEU A 497 -35.67 -1.37 11.08
CA LEU A 497 -36.66 -1.54 12.16
C LEU A 497 -36.42 -2.87 12.88
N LEU A 498 -36.18 -2.81 14.19
CA LEU A 498 -35.80 -3.98 15.00
C LEU A 498 -36.93 -4.50 15.89
N LYS A 499 -37.77 -3.59 16.40
CA LYS A 499 -38.95 -3.88 17.22
C LYS A 499 -40.07 -2.92 16.84
N ASN A 500 -41.31 -3.39 16.78
CA ASN A 500 -42.50 -2.56 16.52
C ASN A 500 -43.77 -3.18 17.09
N ASP A 501 -43.93 -3.06 18.41
CA ASP A 501 -45.09 -3.56 19.12
C ASP A 501 -46.30 -2.62 18.95
N GLN A 502 -47.49 -3.23 18.97
CA GLN A 502 -48.77 -2.52 18.87
C GLN A 502 -48.91 -1.63 17.61
N ASN A 503 -48.06 -1.85 16.59
CA ASN A 503 -47.96 -1.02 15.40
C ASN A 503 -47.77 0.48 15.73
N LEU A 504 -46.96 0.80 16.76
CA LEU A 504 -46.65 2.19 17.11
C LEU A 504 -46.05 2.95 15.93
N LEU A 505 -45.16 2.30 15.16
CA LEU A 505 -44.64 2.82 13.91
C LEU A 505 -45.40 2.24 12.71
N PRO A 506 -45.68 3.06 11.67
CA PRO A 506 -45.35 4.48 11.57
C PRO A 506 -46.25 5.39 12.43
N ILE A 507 -45.74 6.55 12.84
CA ILE A 507 -46.48 7.60 13.56
C ILE A 507 -47.54 8.19 12.61
N ARG A 508 -48.78 7.74 12.76
CA ARG A 508 -49.92 8.18 11.96
C ARG A 508 -50.70 9.30 12.65
N SER A 509 -51.41 10.11 11.85
CA SER A 509 -52.36 11.11 12.36
C SER A 509 -53.43 10.52 13.28
N SER A 510 -53.80 9.24 13.09
CA SER A 510 -54.74 8.52 13.95
C SER A 510 -54.29 8.38 15.41
N HIS A 511 -53.00 8.51 15.69
CA HIS A 511 -52.49 8.51 17.07
C HIS A 511 -52.82 9.81 17.82
N ASN A 512 -53.14 10.90 17.10
CA ASN A 512 -53.50 12.20 17.65
C ASN A 512 -52.47 12.84 18.58
N TYR A 513 -51.18 12.49 18.46
CA TYR A 513 -50.11 13.13 19.22
C TYR A 513 -49.98 14.62 18.85
N LYS A 514 -49.87 15.46 19.88
CA LYS A 514 -49.69 16.92 19.79
C LYS A 514 -48.35 17.39 20.34
N SER A 515 -47.70 16.58 21.19
CA SER A 515 -46.37 16.89 21.73
C SER A 515 -45.44 15.67 21.69
N ILE A 516 -44.18 15.90 21.34
CA ILE A 516 -43.14 14.87 21.24
C ILE A 516 -41.95 15.26 22.11
N ALA A 517 -41.49 14.34 22.96
CA ALA A 517 -40.24 14.48 23.67
C ALA A 517 -39.10 13.86 22.85
N LEU A 518 -38.11 14.68 22.48
CA LEU A 518 -36.86 14.22 21.87
C LEU A 518 -35.77 14.21 22.92
N ILE A 519 -35.34 13.02 23.30
CA ILE A 519 -34.44 12.81 24.42
C ILE A 519 -33.20 12.05 23.98
N GLY A 520 -32.03 12.41 24.50
CA GLY A 520 -30.81 11.60 24.36
C GLY A 520 -29.69 12.32 23.62
N PRO A 521 -28.48 11.75 23.65
CA PRO A 521 -27.28 12.40 23.15
C PRO A 521 -27.28 12.62 21.63
N PHE A 522 -28.07 11.85 20.87
CA PHE A 522 -28.20 12.02 19.41
C PHE A 522 -29.37 12.92 18.98
N ALA A 523 -30.21 13.39 19.91
CA ALA A 523 -31.40 14.15 19.56
C ALA A 523 -31.07 15.45 18.81
N ASN A 524 -29.93 16.11 19.11
CA ASN A 524 -29.44 17.26 18.35
C ASN A 524 -28.08 17.01 17.69
N ALA A 525 -27.83 15.78 17.24
CA ALA A 525 -26.57 15.40 16.60
C ALA A 525 -26.36 16.13 15.26
N THR A 526 -25.13 16.56 15.00
CA THR A 526 -24.69 17.10 13.71
C THR A 526 -23.58 16.22 13.13
N THR A 527 -22.31 16.55 13.37
CA THR A 527 -21.16 15.80 12.84
C THR A 527 -21.10 14.37 13.36
N GLN A 528 -21.66 14.10 14.55
CA GLN A 528 -21.80 12.75 15.10
C GLN A 528 -22.52 11.78 14.15
N MET A 529 -23.40 12.27 13.27
CA MET A 529 -24.11 11.41 12.32
C MET A 529 -23.27 11.03 11.09
N GLN A 530 -22.11 11.65 10.87
CA GLN A 530 -21.29 11.41 9.67
C GLN A 530 -20.42 10.15 9.80
N GLY A 531 -20.12 9.68 11.01
CA GLY A 531 -19.09 8.65 11.23
C GLY A 531 -17.68 9.22 11.04
N ASP A 532 -16.69 8.37 10.83
CA ASP A 532 -15.30 8.75 10.52
C ASP A 532 -15.09 9.06 9.02
N TYR A 533 -13.85 9.44 8.65
CA TYR A 533 -13.44 9.73 7.26
C TYR A 533 -14.34 10.70 6.48
N SER A 534 -15.06 11.58 7.18
CA SER A 534 -16.01 12.52 6.59
C SER A 534 -15.36 13.86 6.21
N GLY A 535 -15.76 14.43 5.07
CA GLY A 535 -15.45 15.81 4.69
C GLY A 535 -16.42 16.84 5.27
N VAL A 536 -16.32 18.08 4.79
CA VAL A 536 -17.25 19.15 5.15
C VAL A 536 -18.56 19.00 4.34
N PRO A 537 -19.72 18.80 4.96
CA PRO A 537 -20.98 18.65 4.23
C PRO A 537 -21.59 20.01 3.85
N PRO A 538 -22.49 20.06 2.83
CA PRO A 538 -23.24 21.28 2.50
C PRO A 538 -24.07 21.77 3.70
N TYR A 539 -24.69 20.83 4.41
CA TYR A 539 -25.50 21.03 5.60
C TYR A 539 -25.52 19.73 6.44
N LEU A 540 -25.97 19.83 7.69
CA LEU A 540 -26.29 18.69 8.56
C LEU A 540 -27.63 18.98 9.21
N ILE A 541 -28.64 18.15 8.98
CA ILE A 541 -29.97 18.30 9.58
C ILE A 541 -30.09 17.34 10.76
N SER A 542 -30.03 17.87 11.98
CA SER A 542 -30.19 17.06 13.20
C SER A 542 -31.61 16.49 13.33
N PRO A 543 -31.83 15.42 14.11
CA PRO A 543 -33.18 14.94 14.40
C PRO A 543 -34.07 16.04 15.01
N LEU A 544 -33.54 16.83 15.95
CA LEU A 544 -34.25 17.97 16.53
C LEU A 544 -34.72 18.96 15.46
N GLN A 545 -33.81 19.41 14.60
CA GLN A 545 -34.13 20.34 13.52
C GLN A 545 -35.19 19.78 12.58
N ALA A 546 -35.11 18.48 12.23
CA ALA A 546 -36.09 17.85 11.36
C ALA A 546 -37.48 17.82 12.00
N PHE A 547 -37.59 17.41 13.27
CA PHE A 547 -38.87 17.34 13.97
C PHE A 547 -39.49 18.73 14.23
N GLU A 548 -38.66 19.76 14.46
CA GLU A 548 -39.12 21.15 14.59
C GLU A 548 -39.78 21.70 13.30
N THR A 549 -39.54 21.07 12.14
CA THR A 549 -40.25 21.44 10.90
C THR A 549 -41.72 21.00 10.90
N HIS A 550 -42.12 20.09 11.79
CA HIS A 550 -43.50 19.59 11.87
C HIS A 550 -44.37 20.53 12.71
N SER A 551 -45.04 21.48 12.05
CA SER A 551 -45.78 22.58 12.71
C SER A 551 -46.94 22.18 13.62
N GLU A 552 -47.44 20.94 13.52
CA GLU A 552 -48.53 20.44 14.38
C GLU A 552 -48.05 19.84 15.71
N TRP A 553 -46.74 19.66 15.90
CA TRP A 553 -46.16 19.04 17.09
C TRP A 553 -45.40 20.04 17.93
N GLU A 554 -45.68 20.07 19.23
CA GLU A 554 -44.83 20.74 20.21
C GLU A 554 -43.64 19.85 20.56
N ILE A 555 -42.43 20.28 20.22
CA ILE A 555 -41.19 19.53 20.46
C ILE A 555 -40.58 19.89 21.81
N ASN A 556 -40.51 18.92 22.71
CA ASN A 556 -39.87 19.03 24.02
C ASN A 556 -38.50 18.33 23.99
N TYR A 557 -37.45 19.12 23.79
CA TYR A 557 -36.09 18.60 23.73
C TYR A 557 -35.42 18.52 25.11
N SER A 558 -34.68 17.44 25.36
CA SER A 558 -33.72 17.36 26.46
C SER A 558 -32.57 16.42 26.12
N VAL A 559 -31.34 16.75 26.49
CA VAL A 559 -30.21 15.83 26.29
C VAL A 559 -30.36 14.55 27.13
N GLY A 560 -30.96 14.64 28.32
CA GLY A 560 -31.05 13.53 29.28
C GLY A 560 -29.67 13.13 29.83
N THR A 561 -28.90 12.40 29.04
CA THR A 561 -27.53 12.01 29.37
C THR A 561 -26.61 12.05 28.15
N GLY A 562 -25.30 12.08 28.37
CA GLY A 562 -24.29 12.03 27.31
C GLY A 562 -24.02 10.60 26.84
N ILE A 563 -23.24 10.45 25.76
CA ILE A 563 -22.88 9.13 25.19
C ILE A 563 -22.25 8.21 26.24
N ASN A 564 -21.21 8.67 26.94
CA ASN A 564 -20.52 7.91 27.97
C ASN A 564 -20.49 8.65 29.31
N ASN A 565 -21.67 8.96 29.83
CA ASN A 565 -21.82 9.71 31.09
C ASN A 565 -22.36 8.82 32.21
N GLN A 566 -21.96 9.10 33.45
CA GLN A 566 -22.42 8.42 34.67
C GLN A 566 -23.28 9.33 35.56
N SER A 567 -23.31 10.64 35.29
CA SER A 567 -24.13 11.59 36.03
C SER A 567 -25.61 11.46 35.66
N THR A 568 -26.48 11.49 36.66
CA THR A 568 -27.95 11.49 36.49
C THR A 568 -28.55 12.89 36.50
N ALA A 569 -27.72 13.94 36.54
CA ALA A 569 -28.18 15.33 36.68
C ALA A 569 -29.17 15.78 35.59
N GLY A 570 -29.04 15.23 34.37
CA GLY A 570 -29.93 15.53 33.25
C GLY A 570 -31.21 14.68 33.18
N PHE A 571 -31.37 13.67 34.06
CA PHE A 571 -32.53 12.78 34.02
C PHE A 571 -33.82 13.52 34.38
N GLY A 572 -33.80 14.36 35.44
CA GLY A 572 -34.98 15.10 35.89
C GLY A 572 -35.60 15.98 34.79
N PRO A 573 -34.83 16.85 34.12
CA PRO A 573 -35.32 17.64 32.99
C PRO A 573 -35.87 16.79 31.83
N ALA A 574 -35.26 15.64 31.53
CA ALA A 574 -35.70 14.78 30.46
C ALA A 574 -37.00 14.01 30.79
N LEU A 575 -37.14 13.53 32.04
CA LEU A 575 -38.40 12.95 32.51
C LEU A 575 -39.53 13.99 32.48
N ALA A 576 -39.27 15.23 32.91
CA ALA A 576 -40.24 16.31 32.84
C ALA A 576 -40.65 16.67 31.40
N ALA A 577 -39.74 16.54 30.43
CA ALA A 577 -40.05 16.71 29.00
C ALA A 577 -40.94 15.56 28.47
N ALA A 578 -40.63 14.32 28.85
CA ALA A 578 -41.41 13.13 28.49
C ALA A 578 -42.83 13.14 29.10
N GLU A 579 -42.97 13.53 30.38
CA GLU A 579 -44.28 13.62 31.06
C GLU A 579 -45.24 14.60 30.37
N LYS A 580 -44.70 15.72 29.85
CA LYS A 580 -45.44 16.75 29.11
C LYS A 580 -45.75 16.35 27.66
N SER A 581 -45.17 15.25 27.17
CA SER A 581 -45.29 14.82 25.79
C SER A 581 -46.25 13.64 25.62
N ASP A 582 -46.85 13.50 24.45
CA ASP A 582 -47.70 12.37 24.10
C ASP A 582 -46.88 11.15 23.66
N LEU A 583 -45.74 11.40 23.00
CA LEU A 583 -44.80 10.40 22.51
C LEU A 583 -43.39 10.76 22.96
N THR A 584 -42.60 9.78 23.37
CA THR A 584 -41.17 9.93 23.67
C THR A 584 -40.34 9.21 22.63
N ILE A 585 -39.29 9.87 22.15
CA ILE A 585 -38.28 9.28 21.27
C ILE A 585 -36.92 9.47 21.94
N TYR A 586 -36.29 8.37 22.30
CA TYR A 586 -34.92 8.35 22.80
C TYR A 586 -33.94 8.10 21.65
N LEU A 587 -33.00 9.00 21.44
CA LEU A 587 -31.98 8.94 20.40
C LEU A 587 -30.61 8.82 21.08
N GLY A 588 -30.03 7.62 21.03
CA GLY A 588 -28.77 7.29 21.69
C GLY A 588 -28.00 6.21 20.95
N GLY A 589 -26.99 5.64 21.59
CA GLY A 589 -26.15 4.60 21.02
C GLY A 589 -24.67 4.93 21.21
N ILE A 590 -23.88 4.76 20.16
CA ILE A 590 -22.45 5.08 20.12
C ILE A 590 -22.13 6.08 19.01
N ASP A 591 -21.00 6.78 19.18
CA ASP A 591 -20.39 7.65 18.19
C ASP A 591 -18.87 7.41 18.16
N ASN A 592 -18.14 8.24 17.40
CA ASN A 592 -16.68 8.15 17.29
C ASN A 592 -15.89 8.40 18.59
N SER A 593 -16.56 8.78 19.69
CA SER A 593 -15.90 8.76 21.02
C SER A 593 -15.81 7.37 21.63
N ILE A 594 -16.48 6.38 21.03
CA ILE A 594 -16.55 4.98 21.49
C ILE A 594 -15.96 4.01 20.47
N GLU A 595 -16.23 4.20 19.18
CA GLU A 595 -15.69 3.39 18.08
C GLU A 595 -15.05 4.30 17.03
N ALA A 596 -13.73 4.24 16.88
CA ALA A 596 -13.04 5.01 15.86
C ALA A 596 -11.74 4.32 15.47
N GLU A 597 -11.10 4.82 14.42
CA GLU A 597 -9.70 4.52 14.16
C GLU A 597 -8.85 4.75 15.43
N THR A 598 -7.92 3.84 15.72
CA THR A 598 -7.14 3.73 16.97
C THR A 598 -7.92 3.41 18.25
N LEU A 599 -9.24 3.24 18.18
CA LEU A 599 -10.11 3.03 19.34
C LEU A 599 -11.11 1.89 19.11
N ASP A 600 -10.70 0.67 19.50
CA ASP A 600 -11.65 -0.44 19.65
C ASP A 600 -12.51 -0.28 20.90
N ARG A 601 -13.74 -0.80 20.83
CA ARG A 601 -14.60 -0.98 21.99
C ARG A 601 -14.07 -2.12 22.86
N THR A 602 -14.31 -2.03 24.16
CA THR A 602 -13.99 -3.11 25.11
C THR A 602 -15.21 -3.91 25.53
N SER A 603 -16.41 -3.41 25.23
CA SER A 603 -17.71 -4.00 25.57
C SER A 603 -18.68 -3.84 24.41
N LEU A 604 -19.72 -4.68 24.40
CA LEU A 604 -20.87 -4.55 23.49
C LEU A 604 -22.10 -3.96 24.19
N THR A 605 -21.99 -3.53 25.45
CA THR A 605 -23.07 -2.85 26.17
C THR A 605 -23.25 -1.42 25.67
N TRP A 606 -24.47 -0.89 25.78
CA TRP A 606 -24.71 0.55 25.70
C TRP A 606 -23.81 1.33 26.69
N PRO A 607 -23.15 2.42 26.27
CA PRO A 607 -22.21 3.14 27.11
C PRO A 607 -22.90 4.04 28.15
N GLY A 608 -22.15 4.36 29.22
CA GLY A 608 -22.62 5.22 30.29
C GLY A 608 -23.89 4.70 30.98
N ASN A 609 -24.78 5.63 31.28
CA ASN A 609 -26.08 5.38 31.92
C ASN A 609 -27.26 5.58 30.94
N GLN A 610 -27.04 5.39 29.63
CA GLN A 610 -28.08 5.53 28.61
C GLN A 610 -29.26 4.57 28.83
N LEU A 611 -29.00 3.29 29.12
CA LEU A 611 -30.06 2.31 29.41
C LEU A 611 -30.83 2.63 30.70
N ASP A 612 -30.19 3.23 31.71
CA ASP A 612 -30.88 3.68 32.92
C ASP A 612 -31.88 4.79 32.58
N MET A 613 -31.50 5.73 31.70
CA MET A 613 -32.39 6.78 31.23
C MET A 613 -33.59 6.20 30.46
N VAL A 614 -33.36 5.26 29.53
CA VAL A 614 -34.44 4.57 28.79
C VAL A 614 -35.35 3.80 29.74
N THR A 615 -34.79 3.14 30.76
CA THR A 615 -35.55 2.43 31.78
C THR A 615 -36.48 3.38 32.54
N GLN A 616 -35.98 4.54 32.98
CA GLN A 616 -36.81 5.55 33.66
C GLN A 616 -37.92 6.11 32.75
N LEU A 617 -37.63 6.35 31.46
CA LEU A 617 -38.65 6.78 30.50
C LEU A 617 -39.74 5.73 30.31
N SER A 618 -39.37 4.45 30.25
CA SER A 618 -40.33 3.35 30.08
C SER A 618 -41.34 3.23 31.23
N HIS A 619 -40.97 3.66 32.43
CA HIS A 619 -41.86 3.68 33.60
C HIS A 619 -42.91 4.80 33.58
N LEU A 620 -42.82 5.76 32.66
CA LEU A 620 -43.85 6.79 32.49
C LEU A 620 -45.12 6.26 31.80
N HIS A 621 -45.09 5.02 31.28
CA HIS A 621 -46.19 4.40 30.54
C HIS A 621 -46.67 5.24 29.35
N LYS A 622 -45.77 6.01 28.76
CA LYS A 622 -45.95 6.74 27.50
C LYS A 622 -45.41 5.90 26.35
N PRO A 623 -45.95 6.02 25.13
CA PRO A 623 -45.32 5.47 23.94
C PRO A 623 -43.85 5.92 23.84
N LEU A 624 -42.95 4.96 23.66
CA LEU A 624 -41.51 5.13 23.66
C LEU A 624 -40.89 4.43 22.45
N ILE A 625 -40.22 5.23 21.63
CA ILE A 625 -39.38 4.77 20.51
C ILE A 625 -37.93 4.94 20.94
N VAL A 626 -37.10 3.92 20.75
CA VAL A 626 -35.64 4.02 20.89
C VAL A 626 -35.02 3.97 19.50
N VAL A 627 -34.09 4.89 19.24
CA VAL A 627 -33.29 4.93 18.02
C VAL A 627 -31.83 4.76 18.41
N GLN A 628 -31.23 3.64 18.00
CA GLN A 628 -29.82 3.32 18.19
C GLN A 628 -29.00 3.83 17.01
N PHE A 629 -28.12 4.78 17.26
CA PHE A 629 -27.08 5.26 16.36
C PHE A 629 -25.76 4.53 16.59
N GLY A 630 -24.86 4.62 15.61
CA GLY A 630 -23.56 3.96 15.62
C GLY A 630 -23.46 2.82 14.62
N GLY A 631 -22.25 2.51 14.17
CA GLY A 631 -21.98 1.44 13.22
C GLY A 631 -22.00 0.08 13.91
N GLY A 632 -21.16 -0.10 14.93
CA GLY A 632 -21.11 -1.31 15.74
C GLY A 632 -22.38 -1.53 16.54
N GLN A 633 -22.82 -2.78 16.65
CA GLN A 633 -24.03 -3.12 17.40
C GLN A 633 -23.81 -3.06 18.92
N LEU A 634 -24.87 -2.74 19.66
CA LEU A 634 -24.94 -2.80 21.12
C LEU A 634 -25.93 -3.89 21.54
N ASP A 635 -25.76 -4.46 22.72
CA ASP A 635 -26.67 -5.48 23.25
C ASP A 635 -28.03 -4.86 23.64
N ASP A 636 -29.04 -5.04 22.80
CA ASP A 636 -30.41 -4.55 23.01
C ASP A 636 -31.29 -5.51 23.81
N SER A 637 -30.74 -6.56 24.43
CA SER A 637 -31.52 -7.58 25.15
C SER A 637 -32.50 -6.97 26.15
N SER A 638 -32.07 -5.95 26.91
CA SER A 638 -32.92 -5.26 27.89
C SER A 638 -34.02 -4.42 27.24
N LEU A 639 -33.75 -3.80 26.09
CA LEU A 639 -34.74 -3.02 25.33
C LEU A 639 -35.79 -3.92 24.68
N LEU A 640 -35.36 -5.05 24.12
CA LEU A 640 -36.26 -6.03 23.51
C LEU A 640 -37.21 -6.65 24.55
N GLN A 641 -36.71 -6.95 25.75
CA GLN A 641 -37.50 -7.51 26.86
C GLN A 641 -38.38 -6.48 27.57
N ASN A 642 -38.09 -5.18 27.46
CA ASN A 642 -38.87 -4.13 28.10
C ASN A 642 -40.16 -3.82 27.31
N GLU A 643 -41.32 -4.20 27.85
CA GLU A 643 -42.64 -3.91 27.26
C GLU A 643 -42.96 -2.40 27.19
N GLY A 644 -42.29 -1.58 27.99
CA GLY A 644 -42.39 -0.12 27.94
C GLY A 644 -41.65 0.50 26.75
N VAL A 645 -40.79 -0.24 26.04
CA VAL A 645 -40.15 0.19 24.78
C VAL A 645 -40.89 -0.47 23.61
N GLN A 646 -41.78 0.26 22.94
CA GLN A 646 -42.63 -0.34 21.90
C GLN A 646 -41.96 -0.38 20.53
N ALA A 647 -41.01 0.50 20.22
CA ALA A 647 -40.28 0.44 18.96
C ALA A 647 -38.78 0.67 19.13
N LEU A 648 -38.00 -0.03 18.30
CA LEU A 648 -36.54 0.07 18.24
C LEU A 648 -36.12 0.17 16.78
N VAL A 649 -35.33 1.19 16.45
CA VAL A 649 -34.76 1.43 15.12
C VAL A 649 -33.25 1.53 15.25
N TRP A 650 -32.51 0.86 14.37
CA TRP A 650 -31.08 1.12 14.18
C TRP A 650 -30.88 2.08 13.00
N ALA A 651 -30.17 3.17 13.26
CA ALA A 651 -29.99 4.29 12.33
C ALA A 651 -28.58 4.42 11.77
N GLY A 652 -27.61 3.61 12.23
CA GLY A 652 -26.22 3.70 11.78
C GLY A 652 -25.64 5.11 11.96
N TYR A 653 -24.90 5.56 10.94
CA TYR A 653 -24.46 6.94 10.75
C TYR A 653 -25.13 7.52 9.48
N PRO A 654 -26.26 8.24 9.61
CA PRO A 654 -27.10 8.64 8.46
C PRO A 654 -26.72 9.99 7.82
N SER A 655 -25.70 10.66 8.35
CA SER A 655 -25.03 11.83 7.78
C SER A 655 -25.95 13.03 7.44
N GLN A 656 -25.68 13.74 6.33
CA GLN A 656 -26.14 15.11 6.05
C GLN A 656 -27.67 15.32 6.14
N SER A 657 -28.44 14.31 5.75
CA SER A 657 -29.92 14.35 5.75
C SER A 657 -30.53 13.43 6.80
N GLY A 658 -29.73 12.94 7.76
CA GLY A 658 -30.10 11.87 8.68
C GLY A 658 -31.33 12.18 9.54
N GLY A 659 -31.44 13.41 10.07
CA GLY A 659 -32.63 13.80 10.83
C GLY A 659 -33.92 13.79 9.99
N THR A 660 -33.85 14.23 8.74
CA THR A 660 -35.00 14.22 7.82
C THR A 660 -35.39 12.79 7.42
N ALA A 661 -34.39 11.96 7.10
CA ALA A 661 -34.60 10.54 6.81
C ALA A 661 -35.26 9.83 8.00
N LEU A 662 -34.78 10.06 9.22
CA LEU A 662 -35.33 9.49 10.43
C LEU A 662 -36.79 9.90 10.65
N LEU A 663 -37.11 11.20 10.55
CA LEU A 663 -38.49 11.66 10.67
C LEU A 663 -39.40 11.01 9.61
N ASP A 664 -38.95 10.92 8.37
CA ASP A 664 -39.74 10.38 7.27
C ASP A 664 -40.00 8.87 7.41
N VAL A 665 -39.02 8.09 7.91
CA VAL A 665 -39.28 6.67 8.20
C VAL A 665 -40.20 6.53 9.40
N LEU A 666 -39.98 7.26 10.49
CA LEU A 666 -40.80 7.14 11.69
C LEU A 666 -42.26 7.56 11.44
N THR A 667 -42.52 8.53 10.56
CA THR A 667 -43.88 8.94 10.16
C THR A 667 -44.49 8.07 9.07
N GLY A 668 -43.73 7.16 8.47
CA GLY A 668 -44.18 6.33 7.35
C GLY A 668 -44.34 7.11 6.04
N LYS A 669 -43.83 8.34 5.96
CA LYS A 669 -43.68 9.05 4.68
C LYS A 669 -42.71 8.30 3.75
N LYS A 670 -41.75 7.61 4.33
CA LYS A 670 -40.97 6.55 3.70
C LYS A 670 -41.19 5.23 4.42
N SER A 671 -41.16 4.13 3.66
CA SER A 671 -41.13 2.80 4.25
C SER A 671 -39.73 2.48 4.76
N ILE A 672 -39.65 1.65 5.79
CA ILE A 672 -38.39 1.17 6.36
C ILE A 672 -38.21 -0.30 5.93
N ALA A 673 -37.05 -0.60 5.34
CA ALA A 673 -36.78 -1.90 4.73
C ALA A 673 -35.34 -2.39 4.93
N GLY A 674 -34.48 -1.59 5.58
CA GLY A 674 -33.11 -1.96 5.87
C GLY A 674 -33.02 -3.22 6.73
N ARG A 675 -31.88 -3.88 6.66
CA ARG A 675 -31.56 -5.11 7.41
C ARG A 675 -30.16 -5.00 8.00
N LEU A 676 -29.93 -5.57 9.18
CA LEU A 676 -28.62 -5.53 9.80
C LEU A 676 -27.58 -6.29 8.95
N PRO A 677 -26.48 -5.64 8.50
CA PRO A 677 -25.39 -6.29 7.79
C PRO A 677 -24.35 -6.94 8.74
N VAL A 678 -24.67 -6.98 10.03
CA VAL A 678 -23.84 -7.54 11.11
C VAL A 678 -24.73 -8.23 12.14
N THR A 679 -24.16 -9.16 12.89
CA THR A 679 -24.83 -9.81 14.02
C THR A 679 -24.78 -8.92 15.26
N GLN A 680 -25.92 -8.77 15.95
CA GLN A 680 -25.94 -8.19 17.29
C GLN A 680 -25.73 -9.31 18.33
N TYR A 681 -24.52 -9.36 18.90
CA TYR A 681 -24.15 -10.35 19.92
C TYR A 681 -24.61 -9.91 21.32
N PRO A 682 -24.86 -10.86 22.23
CA PRO A 682 -25.02 -10.53 23.64
C PRO A 682 -23.72 -9.97 24.21
N ALA A 683 -23.79 -9.09 25.21
CA ALA A 683 -22.62 -8.45 25.81
C ALA A 683 -21.58 -9.45 26.32
N SER A 684 -22.04 -10.59 26.85
CA SER A 684 -21.19 -11.68 27.34
C SER A 684 -20.32 -12.34 26.26
N TYR A 685 -20.58 -12.10 24.98
CA TYR A 685 -19.72 -12.56 23.89
C TYR A 685 -18.33 -11.91 23.97
N ALA A 686 -18.25 -10.63 24.35
CA ALA A 686 -16.98 -9.91 24.48
C ALA A 686 -16.07 -10.54 25.55
N ASP A 687 -16.66 -11.14 26.58
CA ASP A 687 -15.95 -11.85 27.66
C ASP A 687 -15.55 -13.28 27.28
N GLN A 688 -16.27 -13.90 26.33
CA GLN A 688 -16.03 -15.28 25.88
C GLN A 688 -14.97 -15.37 24.80
N VAL A 689 -14.87 -14.34 23.95
CA VAL A 689 -14.02 -14.33 22.78
C VAL A 689 -13.00 -13.19 22.91
N SER A 690 -11.72 -13.56 22.97
CA SER A 690 -10.63 -12.58 22.86
C SER A 690 -10.74 -11.84 21.54
N ILE A 691 -10.63 -10.51 21.57
CA ILE A 691 -10.65 -9.70 20.35
C ILE A 691 -9.53 -10.12 19.38
N PHE A 692 -8.36 -10.47 19.93
CA PHE A 692 -7.16 -10.89 19.20
C PHE A 692 -7.24 -12.31 18.60
N ASP A 693 -8.25 -13.12 18.94
CA ASP A 693 -8.39 -14.47 18.37
C ASP A 693 -8.98 -14.38 16.94
N ILE A 694 -8.15 -14.64 15.93
CA ILE A 694 -8.50 -14.51 14.50
C ILE A 694 -9.33 -15.67 13.95
N ASN A 695 -9.47 -16.78 14.70
CA ASN A 695 -10.21 -17.95 14.24
C ASN A 695 -11.68 -17.61 13.98
N LEU A 696 -12.29 -18.18 12.93
CA LEU A 696 -13.72 -17.95 12.63
C LEU A 696 -14.60 -19.08 13.15
N ARG A 697 -14.11 -20.32 13.03
CA ARG A 697 -14.89 -21.54 13.23
C ARG A 697 -14.96 -21.90 14.72
N PRO A 698 -16.10 -22.43 15.22
CA PRO A 698 -16.25 -22.83 16.61
C PRO A 698 -15.31 -24.00 16.94
N ALA A 699 -14.83 -24.06 18.18
CA ALA A 699 -14.09 -25.20 18.66
C ALA A 699 -15.03 -26.39 18.91
N LEU A 700 -14.63 -27.60 18.50
CA LEU A 700 -15.45 -28.82 18.62
C LEU A 700 -15.84 -29.16 20.07
N ASN A 701 -15.02 -28.75 21.04
CA ASN A 701 -15.27 -28.93 22.47
C ASN A 701 -16.15 -27.82 23.08
N GLY A 702 -16.61 -26.85 22.28
CA GLY A 702 -17.43 -25.72 22.71
C GLY A 702 -16.70 -24.61 23.47
N SER A 703 -15.36 -24.65 23.58
CA SER A 703 -14.60 -23.60 24.29
C SER A 703 -14.53 -22.27 23.54
N TYR A 704 -14.87 -22.28 22.26
CA TYR A 704 -14.88 -21.11 21.39
C TYR A 704 -16.17 -21.14 20.55
N PRO A 705 -17.04 -20.12 20.65
CA PRO A 705 -18.38 -20.17 20.06
C PRO A 705 -18.42 -19.84 18.57
N GLY A 706 -17.30 -19.51 17.94
CA GLY A 706 -17.27 -19.05 16.53
C GLY A 706 -17.64 -17.57 16.37
N ARG A 707 -17.36 -17.03 15.19
CA ARG A 707 -17.59 -15.62 14.79
C ARG A 707 -18.51 -15.51 13.59
N THR A 708 -19.12 -14.33 13.42
CA THR A 708 -20.10 -14.02 12.38
C THR A 708 -21.34 -14.91 12.45
N TYR A 709 -22.40 -14.53 11.74
CA TYR A 709 -23.60 -15.36 11.62
C TYR A 709 -23.33 -16.76 11.05
N LYS A 710 -22.24 -16.94 10.28
CA LYS A 710 -21.90 -18.23 9.64
C LYS A 710 -21.47 -19.28 10.65
N TRP A 711 -20.74 -18.88 11.70
CA TRP A 711 -20.06 -19.81 12.59
C TRP A 711 -20.43 -19.66 14.05
N TYR A 712 -21.05 -18.56 14.45
CA TYR A 712 -21.48 -18.36 15.83
C TYR A 712 -22.53 -19.40 16.24
N THR A 713 -22.20 -20.22 17.24
CA THR A 713 -23.07 -21.28 17.75
C THR A 713 -23.93 -20.84 18.93
N GLY A 714 -23.72 -19.61 19.43
CA GLY A 714 -24.57 -19.03 20.46
C GLY A 714 -25.86 -18.46 19.89
N LYS A 715 -26.66 -17.81 20.74
CA LYS A 715 -27.90 -17.16 20.32
C LYS A 715 -27.64 -15.65 20.14
N PRO A 716 -27.74 -15.10 18.92
CA PRO A 716 -27.63 -13.67 18.74
C PRO A 716 -28.82 -12.95 19.40
N VAL A 717 -28.61 -11.72 19.85
CA VAL A 717 -29.70 -10.84 20.31
C VAL A 717 -30.58 -10.50 19.13
N ILE A 718 -29.95 -10.09 18.02
CA ILE A 718 -30.58 -9.91 16.71
C ILE A 718 -29.65 -10.53 15.65
N PRO A 719 -30.13 -11.45 14.81
CA PRO A 719 -29.29 -12.09 13.79
C PRO A 719 -28.98 -11.16 12.61
N PHE A 720 -27.88 -11.41 11.92
CA PHE A 720 -27.58 -10.84 10.60
C PHE A 720 -28.79 -10.99 9.64
N GLY A 721 -29.03 -9.96 8.82
CA GLY A 721 -30.13 -9.91 7.85
C GLY A 721 -31.52 -9.61 8.44
N TYR A 722 -31.63 -9.42 9.75
CA TYR A 722 -32.88 -9.07 10.41
C TYR A 722 -33.30 -7.62 10.13
N GLY A 723 -34.59 -7.42 9.88
CA GLY A 723 -35.22 -6.12 9.67
C GLY A 723 -36.73 -6.29 9.45
N LEU A 724 -37.54 -5.49 10.15
CA LEU A 724 -38.99 -5.46 10.06
C LEU A 724 -39.47 -4.43 9.03
N HIS A 725 -40.73 -4.58 8.61
CA HIS A 725 -41.39 -3.71 7.63
C HIS A 725 -42.71 -3.17 8.20
N TYR A 726 -43.25 -2.11 7.61
CA TYR A 726 -44.61 -1.62 7.91
C TYR A 726 -45.73 -2.44 7.26
N THR A 727 -45.38 -3.55 6.63
CA THR A 727 -46.30 -4.50 6.01
C THR A 727 -45.82 -5.93 6.27
N HIS A 728 -46.67 -6.90 5.93
CA HIS A 728 -46.32 -8.31 5.92
C HIS A 728 -46.06 -8.78 4.49
N PHE A 729 -45.21 -9.79 4.36
CA PHE A 729 -44.91 -10.47 3.10
C PHE A 729 -45.17 -11.96 3.28
N ASP A 730 -45.95 -12.52 2.37
CA ASP A 730 -46.07 -13.97 2.23
C ASP A 730 -45.13 -14.41 1.10
N PHE A 731 -44.34 -15.46 1.36
CA PHE A 731 -43.44 -16.04 0.37
C PHE A 731 -43.61 -17.56 0.35
N GLU A 732 -43.59 -18.12 -0.85
CA GLU A 732 -43.57 -19.56 -1.07
C GLU A 732 -42.45 -19.90 -2.06
N TRP A 733 -41.75 -21.00 -1.80
CA TRP A 733 -40.77 -21.52 -2.74
C TRP A 733 -41.50 -22.10 -3.95
N GLU A 734 -41.26 -21.56 -5.15
CA GLU A 734 -41.80 -22.13 -6.39
C GLU A 734 -41.32 -23.57 -6.59
N GLN A 735 -40.08 -23.85 -6.20
CA GLN A 735 -39.51 -25.19 -6.12
C GLN A 735 -38.53 -25.25 -4.93
N THR A 736 -38.70 -26.24 -4.05
CA THR A 736 -37.68 -26.59 -3.07
C THR A 736 -36.56 -27.35 -3.77
N LEU A 737 -35.34 -26.82 -3.74
CA LEU A 737 -34.16 -27.53 -4.20
C LEU A 737 -33.81 -28.62 -3.16
N ASP A 738 -34.31 -29.84 -3.34
CA ASP A 738 -33.91 -31.04 -2.56
C ASP A 738 -32.51 -31.54 -2.97
N HIS A 739 -31.54 -30.63 -3.04
CA HIS A 739 -30.17 -30.92 -3.37
C HIS A 739 -29.28 -30.69 -2.15
N GLY A 740 -28.96 -31.77 -1.44
CA GLY A 740 -27.93 -31.78 -0.41
C GLY A 740 -26.55 -31.97 -1.05
N TYR A 741 -25.67 -30.98 -0.89
CA TYR A 741 -24.28 -31.08 -1.31
C TYR A 741 -23.41 -31.44 -0.11
N ASN A 742 -22.74 -32.59 -0.16
CA ASN A 742 -21.71 -32.93 0.81
C ASN A 742 -20.38 -32.37 0.29
N ILE A 743 -19.81 -31.39 0.99
CA ILE A 743 -18.62 -30.68 0.50
C ILE A 743 -17.40 -31.61 0.42
N GLN A 744 -17.31 -32.62 1.27
CA GLN A 744 -16.26 -33.63 1.23
C GLN A 744 -16.40 -34.51 -0.02
N ASN A 745 -17.63 -34.84 -0.42
CA ASN A 745 -17.87 -35.55 -1.68
C ASN A 745 -17.54 -34.66 -2.89
N LEU A 746 -17.88 -33.36 -2.85
CA LEU A 746 -17.52 -32.41 -3.91
C LEU A 746 -16.00 -32.27 -4.04
N VAL A 747 -15.30 -32.03 -2.93
CA VAL A 747 -13.83 -31.92 -2.89
C VAL A 747 -13.16 -33.23 -3.30
N ALA A 748 -13.64 -34.38 -2.84
CA ALA A 748 -13.11 -35.69 -3.23
C ALA A 748 -13.41 -36.05 -4.69
N SER A 749 -14.43 -35.44 -5.29
CA SER A 749 -14.77 -35.60 -6.71
C SER A 749 -13.96 -34.70 -7.65
N CYS A 750 -13.25 -33.70 -7.11
CA CYS A 750 -12.30 -32.91 -7.88
C CYS A 750 -11.13 -33.79 -8.35
N ARG A 751 -10.97 -33.94 -9.67
CA ARG A 751 -9.85 -34.69 -10.26
C ARG A 751 -8.56 -33.88 -10.18
N SER A 752 -7.45 -34.59 -10.01
CA SER A 752 -6.07 -34.11 -9.80
C SER A 752 -5.40 -33.46 -11.02
N ASP A 753 -6.17 -32.83 -11.90
CA ASP A 753 -5.62 -32.18 -13.10
C ASP A 753 -5.48 -30.68 -12.83
N GLY A 754 -4.44 -30.32 -12.06
CA GLY A 754 -3.96 -28.95 -11.88
C GLY A 754 -4.68 -28.12 -10.80
N PRO A 755 -4.07 -27.00 -10.36
CA PRO A 755 -4.74 -26.04 -9.48
C PRO A 755 -6.03 -25.57 -10.15
N ILE A 756 -7.11 -25.43 -9.37
CA ILE A 756 -8.37 -24.83 -9.85
C ILE A 756 -8.03 -23.43 -10.35
N ASN A 757 -7.91 -23.32 -11.67
CA ASN A 757 -7.59 -22.07 -12.33
C ASN A 757 -8.90 -21.28 -12.38
N ASP A 758 -9.11 -20.46 -11.36
CA ASP A 758 -10.31 -19.65 -11.12
C ASP A 758 -10.42 -18.45 -12.10
N THR A 759 -9.81 -18.59 -13.28
CA THR A 759 -9.70 -17.61 -14.37
C THR A 759 -10.69 -17.86 -15.51
N PHE A 760 -11.59 -18.84 -15.41
CA PHE A 760 -12.60 -19.09 -16.43
C PHE A 760 -13.98 -19.35 -15.82
N ILE A 761 -14.86 -18.36 -15.92
CA ILE A 761 -16.28 -18.44 -16.35
C ILE A 761 -16.84 -17.03 -16.19
N TRP A 762 -16.91 -16.27 -17.27
CA TRP A 762 -17.93 -15.27 -17.59
C TRP A 762 -17.61 -14.71 -18.97
N ILE A 763 -18.09 -15.38 -20.02
CA ILE A 763 -18.46 -14.81 -21.32
C ILE A 763 -19.31 -15.90 -22.02
N ILE A 764 -20.51 -15.50 -22.45
CA ILE A 764 -21.55 -16.30 -23.15
C ILE A 764 -22.58 -16.99 -22.22
N MET A 765 -23.41 -16.18 -21.57
CA MET A 765 -24.86 -16.39 -21.67
C MET A 765 -25.49 -15.06 -22.08
N ILE A 766 -26.40 -15.13 -23.06
CA ILE A 766 -27.07 -14.02 -23.76
C ILE A 766 -26.29 -13.54 -24.99
N PHE A 767 -26.38 -14.28 -26.08
CA PHE A 767 -27.03 -13.82 -27.31
C PHE A 767 -27.13 -14.97 -28.33
N THR A 768 -28.31 -15.07 -28.95
CA THR A 768 -28.65 -15.85 -30.16
C THR A 768 -28.91 -17.36 -30.01
N GLY A 769 -30.17 -17.67 -29.71
CA GLY A 769 -30.85 -18.69 -30.48
C GLY A 769 -30.89 -18.29 -31.96
N ILE A 770 -30.85 -19.31 -32.83
CA ILE A 770 -30.97 -19.23 -34.30
C ILE A 770 -29.72 -18.67 -34.98
N VAL A 771 -28.72 -19.53 -35.26
CA VAL A 771 -28.20 -19.92 -36.60
C VAL A 771 -27.10 -20.97 -36.34
N GLY A 772 -27.52 -22.19 -36.05
CA GLY A 772 -26.63 -23.35 -36.08
C GLY A 772 -26.56 -23.86 -37.51
N THR A 773 -25.46 -23.57 -38.20
CA THR A 773 -24.87 -24.20 -39.42
C THR A 773 -24.40 -23.12 -40.40
N LEU A 774 -23.18 -22.62 -40.21
CA LEU A 774 -22.29 -22.03 -41.24
C LEU A 774 -21.23 -21.20 -40.51
N LEU A 775 -20.25 -21.85 -39.87
CA LEU A 775 -18.93 -21.28 -39.54
C LEU A 775 -17.99 -22.35 -38.95
N PHE A 776 -18.15 -23.60 -39.38
CA PHE A 776 -17.29 -24.73 -39.01
C PHE A 776 -16.24 -24.98 -40.12
N GLN A 777 -15.54 -23.92 -40.57
CA GLN A 777 -14.45 -24.12 -41.54
C GLN A 777 -13.39 -23.02 -41.63
N PHE A 778 -13.35 -22.06 -40.69
CA PHE A 778 -12.34 -20.98 -40.72
C PHE A 778 -11.52 -20.81 -39.44
N ALA A 779 -11.68 -21.69 -38.44
CA ALA A 779 -10.99 -21.61 -37.14
C ALA A 779 -10.02 -22.77 -36.87
N MET A 780 -9.37 -23.33 -37.90
CA MET A 780 -8.31 -24.33 -37.75
C MET A 780 -6.95 -23.89 -38.31
N THR A 781 -6.71 -22.57 -38.44
CA THR A 781 -5.42 -22.08 -38.99
C THR A 781 -4.68 -21.10 -38.09
N VAL A 782 -5.20 -20.72 -36.93
CA VAL A 782 -4.49 -19.82 -35.99
C VAL A 782 -4.81 -20.19 -34.53
N MET A 783 -4.48 -21.41 -34.12
CA MET A 783 -4.25 -21.76 -32.71
C MET A 783 -3.14 -22.80 -32.71
N GLY A 784 -1.90 -22.34 -32.53
CA GLY A 784 -0.75 -23.20 -32.33
C GLY A 784 -0.85 -23.87 -30.96
N GLU A 785 -0.68 -25.18 -30.96
CA GLU A 785 -0.52 -26.02 -29.78
C GLU A 785 0.61 -25.47 -28.88
N HIS A 786 0.32 -25.11 -27.63
CA HIS A 786 1.37 -24.98 -26.62
C HIS A 786 1.78 -26.40 -26.17
N SER A 787 2.67 -27.01 -26.95
CA SER A 787 3.47 -28.15 -26.52
C SER A 787 4.42 -27.72 -25.40
N SER A 788 4.58 -28.52 -24.34
CA SER A 788 5.68 -28.38 -23.38
C SER A 788 7.01 -28.18 -24.13
N PRO A 789 7.89 -27.26 -23.71
CA PRO A 789 9.12 -26.99 -24.46
C PRO A 789 9.95 -28.28 -24.55
N SER A 790 10.24 -28.71 -25.78
CA SER A 790 11.14 -29.83 -26.08
C SER A 790 12.46 -29.66 -25.31
N THR A 791 12.98 -30.70 -24.67
CA THR A 791 14.30 -30.70 -23.99
C THR A 791 15.47 -30.67 -24.97
N ILE A 792 15.19 -30.98 -26.23
CA ILE A 792 16.15 -31.04 -27.32
C ILE A 792 15.95 -29.79 -28.21
N SER A 793 17.05 -29.22 -28.71
CA SER A 793 17.04 -27.99 -29.50
C SER A 793 16.38 -28.14 -30.88
N SER A 794 15.96 -27.02 -31.47
CA SER A 794 15.32 -27.02 -32.79
C SER A 794 16.27 -27.32 -33.94
N GLY A 795 17.59 -27.29 -33.69
CA GLY A 795 18.64 -27.65 -34.64
C GLY A 795 18.80 -29.16 -34.87
N CYS A 796 18.20 -30.01 -34.02
CA CYS A 796 18.24 -31.46 -34.22
C CYS A 796 17.55 -31.90 -35.51
N GLY A 797 18.19 -32.81 -36.22
CA GLY A 797 17.78 -33.32 -37.53
C GLY A 797 18.06 -32.37 -38.70
N LYS A 798 18.55 -31.14 -38.46
CA LYS A 798 18.89 -30.21 -39.54
C LYS A 798 20.27 -30.50 -40.11
N ALA A 799 20.45 -30.21 -41.40
CA ALA A 799 21.77 -30.23 -42.03
C ALA A 799 22.69 -29.22 -41.33
N LEU A 800 23.96 -29.59 -41.12
CA LEU A 800 24.92 -28.75 -40.41
C LEU A 800 25.20 -27.46 -41.20
N THR A 801 24.77 -26.31 -40.65
CA THR A 801 24.96 -24.97 -41.25
C THR A 801 26.07 -24.16 -40.60
N LEU A 802 26.48 -24.53 -39.38
CA LEU A 802 27.61 -23.92 -38.67
C LEU A 802 28.78 -24.90 -38.68
N HIS A 803 29.99 -24.40 -38.91
CA HIS A 803 31.23 -25.15 -38.81
C HIS A 803 32.11 -24.59 -37.69
N SER A 804 33.09 -25.35 -37.22
CA SER A 804 34.09 -24.82 -36.28
C SER A 804 34.79 -23.60 -36.87
N GLY A 805 34.86 -22.51 -36.12
CA GLY A 805 35.40 -21.23 -36.60
C GLY A 805 34.93 -20.02 -35.80
N THR A 806 35.37 -18.84 -36.22
CA THR A 806 35.01 -17.57 -35.58
C THR A 806 33.80 -16.94 -36.28
N TYR A 807 32.83 -16.53 -35.48
CA TYR A 807 31.59 -15.90 -35.90
C TYR A 807 31.52 -14.47 -35.37
N THR A 808 30.98 -13.57 -36.18
CA THR A 808 30.69 -12.19 -35.80
C THR A 808 29.19 -12.00 -35.76
N THR A 809 28.69 -11.35 -34.71
CA THR A 809 27.29 -10.96 -34.55
C THR A 809 27.20 -9.51 -34.07
N THR A 810 26.03 -8.91 -34.15
CA THR A 810 25.75 -7.60 -33.55
C THR A 810 24.82 -7.78 -32.36
N VAL A 811 25.25 -7.28 -31.20
CA VAL A 811 24.50 -7.29 -29.94
C VAL A 811 24.45 -5.85 -29.43
N ASN A 812 23.26 -5.31 -29.18
CA ASN A 812 23.07 -3.93 -28.69
C ASN A 812 23.84 -2.88 -29.52
N GLY A 813 23.84 -3.03 -30.85
CA GLY A 813 24.51 -2.12 -31.78
C GLY A 813 26.04 -2.23 -31.84
N LYS A 814 26.65 -3.15 -31.09
CA LYS A 814 28.10 -3.41 -31.10
C LYS A 814 28.40 -4.71 -31.83
N GLN A 815 29.48 -4.75 -32.62
CA GLN A 815 29.98 -6.00 -33.17
C GLN A 815 30.67 -6.82 -32.08
N ARG A 816 30.28 -8.10 -31.96
CA ARG A 816 30.78 -9.08 -31.01
C ARG A 816 31.23 -10.32 -31.76
N GLN A 817 32.22 -11.04 -31.23
CA GLN A 817 32.74 -12.26 -31.84
C GLN A 817 32.78 -13.41 -30.86
N TYR A 818 32.67 -14.64 -31.37
CA TYR A 818 32.90 -15.86 -30.61
C TYR A 818 33.50 -16.94 -31.50
N THR A 819 34.24 -17.87 -30.91
CA THR A 819 34.76 -19.07 -31.60
C THR A 819 33.95 -20.28 -31.19
N LEU A 820 33.43 -21.00 -32.19
CA LEU A 820 32.67 -22.22 -32.04
C LEU A 820 33.57 -23.42 -32.39
N THR A 821 33.54 -24.46 -31.57
CA THR A 821 34.22 -25.72 -31.81
C THR A 821 33.20 -26.85 -31.77
N ILE A 822 32.94 -27.43 -32.94
CA ILE A 822 32.04 -28.56 -33.14
C ILE A 822 32.87 -29.86 -33.14
N PRO A 823 32.44 -30.91 -32.43
CA PRO A 823 33.19 -32.15 -32.31
C PRO A 823 33.37 -32.86 -33.67
N GLN A 824 34.49 -33.58 -33.82
CA GLN A 824 34.74 -34.36 -35.03
C GLN A 824 33.72 -35.50 -35.14
N GLY A 825 33.07 -35.61 -36.30
CA GLY A 825 32.02 -36.61 -36.53
C GLY A 825 30.64 -36.23 -35.99
N TYR A 826 30.39 -34.93 -35.75
CA TYR A 826 29.08 -34.41 -35.34
C TYR A 826 27.91 -35.02 -36.11
N ASN A 827 26.93 -35.53 -35.36
CA ASN A 827 25.72 -36.15 -35.88
C ASN A 827 24.49 -35.27 -35.58
N PRO A 828 23.78 -34.73 -36.59
CA PRO A 828 22.65 -33.85 -36.35
C PRO A 828 21.46 -34.52 -35.64
N SER A 829 21.45 -35.85 -35.52
CA SER A 829 20.41 -36.59 -34.79
C SER A 829 20.78 -36.93 -33.35
N GLU A 830 21.98 -36.58 -32.90
CA GLU A 830 22.47 -36.85 -31.54
C GLU A 830 22.53 -35.53 -30.74
N PRO A 831 21.83 -35.41 -29.60
CA PRO A 831 21.92 -34.22 -28.75
C PRO A 831 23.30 -34.09 -28.09
N TYR A 832 24.00 -32.98 -28.33
CA TYR A 832 25.29 -32.66 -27.73
C TYR A 832 25.15 -31.73 -26.53
N LYS A 833 26.08 -31.84 -25.59
CA LYS A 833 26.25 -30.89 -24.49
C LYS A 833 26.76 -29.56 -25.04
N LEU A 834 26.42 -28.44 -24.41
CA LEU A 834 26.92 -27.13 -24.81
C LEU A 834 27.74 -26.49 -23.68
N MET A 835 28.99 -26.11 -23.95
CA MET A 835 29.90 -25.60 -22.94
C MET A 835 30.52 -24.26 -23.34
N PHE A 836 30.27 -23.23 -22.54
CA PHE A 836 30.84 -21.90 -22.72
C PHE A 836 32.13 -21.74 -21.90
N GLY A 837 33.18 -21.21 -22.53
CA GLY A 837 34.45 -20.85 -21.90
C GLY A 837 34.73 -19.35 -22.01
N TYR A 838 34.67 -18.63 -20.88
CA TYR A 838 34.87 -17.18 -20.82
C TYR A 838 36.31 -16.84 -20.43
N HIS A 839 36.97 -16.00 -21.24
CA HIS A 839 38.37 -15.61 -21.01
C HIS A 839 38.53 -14.61 -19.83
N TRP A 840 39.73 -14.52 -19.28
CA TRP A 840 40.10 -13.58 -18.21
C TRP A 840 40.30 -12.14 -18.71
N LEU A 841 40.51 -11.19 -17.79
CA LEU A 841 40.79 -9.79 -18.15
C LEU A 841 42.09 -9.68 -18.96
N GLY A 842 42.02 -9.08 -20.15
CA GLY A 842 43.15 -8.94 -21.07
C GLY A 842 43.37 -10.15 -21.99
N GLY A 843 42.77 -11.30 -21.68
CA GLY A 843 42.76 -12.47 -22.56
C GLY A 843 41.74 -12.36 -23.70
N THR A 844 41.69 -13.39 -24.54
CA THR A 844 40.84 -13.46 -25.73
C THR A 844 40.16 -14.82 -25.86
N MET A 845 39.13 -14.91 -26.71
CA MET A 845 38.50 -16.18 -27.06
C MET A 845 39.49 -17.20 -27.63
N GLN A 846 40.56 -16.76 -28.31
CA GLN A 846 41.58 -17.65 -28.85
C GLN A 846 42.48 -18.25 -27.76
N ASP A 847 42.71 -17.51 -26.68
CA ASP A 847 43.45 -18.02 -25.53
C ASP A 847 42.68 -19.15 -24.83
N VAL A 848 41.33 -19.05 -24.76
CA VAL A 848 40.48 -20.13 -24.24
C VAL A 848 40.51 -21.36 -25.13
N VAL A 849 40.42 -21.16 -26.46
CA VAL A 849 40.47 -22.26 -27.44
C VAL A 849 41.83 -22.96 -27.42
N SER A 850 42.93 -22.20 -27.41
CA SER A 850 44.28 -22.76 -27.35
C SER A 850 44.59 -23.48 -26.02
N GLY A 851 43.93 -23.06 -24.93
CA GLY A 851 43.93 -23.76 -23.64
C GLY A 851 42.95 -24.94 -23.58
N SER A 852 42.39 -25.38 -24.71
CA SER A 852 41.41 -26.46 -24.81
C SER A 852 40.24 -26.30 -23.84
N TYR A 853 39.74 -25.06 -23.72
CA TYR A 853 38.66 -24.66 -22.83
C TYR A 853 38.96 -25.04 -21.37
N TYR A 854 40.08 -24.55 -20.86
CA TYR A 854 40.60 -24.90 -19.53
C TYR A 854 40.84 -26.40 -19.33
N GLY A 855 41.24 -27.10 -20.40
CA GLY A 855 41.53 -28.53 -20.41
C GLY A 855 40.30 -29.45 -20.41
N ILE A 856 39.09 -28.93 -20.59
CA ILE A 856 37.86 -29.73 -20.58
C ILE A 856 37.58 -30.42 -21.92
N GLU A 857 37.98 -29.81 -23.03
CA GLU A 857 37.70 -30.35 -24.38
C GLU A 857 38.20 -31.80 -24.58
N PRO A 858 39.44 -32.18 -24.18
CA PRO A 858 39.90 -33.56 -24.32
C PRO A 858 39.13 -34.55 -23.43
N LEU A 859 38.61 -34.11 -22.28
CA LEU A 859 37.83 -34.95 -21.37
C LEU A 859 36.42 -35.22 -21.91
N ALA A 860 35.87 -34.28 -22.67
CA ALA A 860 34.56 -34.41 -23.30
C ALA A 860 34.49 -35.43 -24.44
N GLY A 861 35.62 -35.85 -25.03
CA GLY A 861 35.67 -36.99 -25.95
C GLY A 861 34.65 -36.91 -27.09
N ASN A 862 34.60 -35.77 -27.80
CA ASN A 862 33.62 -35.46 -28.86
C ASN A 862 32.14 -35.36 -28.44
N SER A 863 31.80 -35.42 -27.15
CA SER A 863 30.39 -35.38 -26.67
C SER A 863 29.82 -33.98 -26.42
N ALA A 864 30.60 -32.92 -26.67
CA ALA A 864 30.20 -31.54 -26.40
C ALA A 864 30.59 -30.60 -27.54
N VAL A 865 29.76 -29.57 -27.73
CA VAL A 865 30.03 -28.37 -28.52
C VAL A 865 30.59 -27.30 -27.58
N PHE A 866 31.69 -26.66 -27.97
CA PHE A 866 32.33 -25.62 -27.16
C PHE A 866 32.24 -24.24 -27.80
N VAL A 867 32.08 -23.22 -26.97
CA VAL A 867 31.97 -21.82 -27.39
C VAL A 867 32.90 -20.96 -26.55
N ALA A 868 33.74 -20.16 -27.19
CA ALA A 868 34.60 -19.16 -26.55
C ALA A 868 34.16 -17.76 -27.00
N PRO A 869 33.41 -17.01 -26.18
CA PRO A 869 32.99 -15.65 -26.50
C PRO A 869 34.11 -14.62 -26.34
N GLN A 870 34.11 -13.56 -27.13
CA GLN A 870 35.02 -12.41 -26.99
C GLN A 870 34.35 -11.26 -26.22
N GLY A 871 34.93 -10.91 -25.08
CA GLY A 871 34.53 -9.80 -24.22
C GLY A 871 34.91 -8.45 -24.83
N LEU A 872 34.15 -7.40 -24.51
CA LEU A 872 34.47 -6.04 -24.93
C LEU A 872 35.70 -5.55 -24.17
N ASN A 873 36.63 -4.91 -24.89
CA ASN A 873 37.91 -4.44 -24.31
C ASN A 873 38.67 -5.56 -23.57
N ASN A 874 38.53 -6.81 -24.04
CA ASN A 874 39.06 -8.01 -23.38
C ASN A 874 38.61 -8.16 -21.92
N GLY A 875 37.38 -7.76 -21.60
CA GLY A 875 36.78 -7.92 -20.27
C GLY A 875 35.27 -8.17 -20.31
N TRP A 876 34.70 -8.36 -19.12
CA TRP A 876 33.29 -8.74 -18.91
C TRP A 876 32.59 -7.80 -17.92
N ALA A 877 32.65 -6.50 -18.19
CA ALA A 877 32.01 -5.51 -17.31
C ALA A 877 30.48 -5.69 -17.24
N ASN A 878 29.88 -6.32 -18.25
CA ASN A 878 28.46 -6.65 -18.32
C ASN A 878 27.53 -5.46 -17.99
N SER A 879 27.94 -4.26 -18.39
CA SER A 879 27.20 -3.04 -18.12
C SER A 879 25.82 -3.10 -18.75
N GLY A 880 24.78 -2.97 -17.92
CA GLY A 880 23.39 -3.10 -18.39
C GLY A 880 23.00 -4.50 -18.88
N GLY A 881 23.75 -5.55 -18.55
CA GLY A 881 23.46 -6.94 -18.95
C GLY A 881 23.87 -7.28 -20.39
N GLU A 882 24.73 -6.48 -21.02
CA GLU A 882 25.07 -6.65 -22.43
C GLU A 882 25.85 -7.94 -22.75
N ASP A 883 26.63 -8.46 -21.81
CA ASP A 883 27.40 -9.70 -22.00
C ASP A 883 26.53 -10.95 -21.75
N ILE A 884 25.52 -10.83 -20.86
CA ILE A 884 24.46 -11.84 -20.72
C ILE A 884 23.64 -11.91 -22.00
N THR A 885 23.22 -10.75 -22.54
CA THR A 885 22.46 -10.68 -23.80
C THR A 885 23.26 -11.31 -24.95
N PHE A 886 24.57 -11.08 -24.99
CA PHE A 886 25.44 -11.72 -25.98
C PHE A 886 25.43 -13.25 -25.84
N THR A 887 25.46 -13.75 -24.60
CA THR A 887 25.36 -15.19 -24.31
C THR A 887 24.03 -15.78 -24.76
N ASP A 888 22.91 -15.13 -24.45
CA ASP A 888 21.57 -15.57 -24.87
C ASP A 888 21.45 -15.64 -26.40
N GLN A 889 22.02 -14.65 -27.10
CA GLN A 889 22.00 -14.64 -28.57
C GLN A 889 22.86 -15.75 -29.18
N MET A 890 24.03 -16.05 -28.59
CA MET A 890 24.83 -17.21 -29.00
C MET A 890 24.07 -18.50 -28.76
N LEU A 891 23.49 -18.68 -27.57
CA LEU A 891 22.70 -19.85 -27.22
C LEU A 891 21.56 -20.06 -28.22
N SER A 892 20.76 -19.03 -28.48
CA SER A 892 19.68 -19.08 -29.47
C SER A 892 20.17 -19.44 -30.88
N THR A 893 21.30 -18.87 -31.32
CA THR A 893 21.90 -19.18 -32.63
C THR A 893 22.30 -20.65 -32.72
N LEU A 894 22.92 -21.17 -31.66
CA LEU A 894 23.42 -22.54 -31.61
C LEU A 894 22.30 -23.56 -31.47
N GLU A 895 21.31 -23.31 -30.62
CA GLU A 895 20.14 -24.18 -30.48
C GLU A 895 19.33 -24.29 -31.77
N ASN A 896 19.32 -23.25 -32.58
CA ASN A 896 18.61 -23.26 -33.88
C ASN A 896 19.36 -24.02 -34.98
N ALA A 897 20.68 -24.10 -34.88
CA ALA A 897 21.56 -24.63 -35.92
C ALA A 897 22.17 -26.00 -35.60
N LEU A 898 22.32 -26.34 -34.32
CA LEU A 898 22.95 -27.55 -33.82
C LEU A 898 21.99 -28.34 -32.94
N CYS A 899 22.22 -29.64 -32.84
CA CYS A 899 21.47 -30.57 -32.02
C CYS A 899 22.03 -30.53 -30.60
N ILE A 900 21.42 -29.73 -29.74
CA ILE A 900 21.87 -29.44 -28.38
C ILE A 900 20.84 -30.02 -27.41
N ASP A 901 21.33 -30.70 -26.37
CA ASP A 901 20.52 -31.02 -25.21
C ASP A 901 20.43 -29.78 -24.32
N LYS A 902 19.25 -29.16 -24.28
CA LYS A 902 19.03 -27.90 -23.55
C LYS A 902 19.03 -28.11 -22.03
N THR A 903 19.02 -29.35 -21.56
CA THR A 903 19.20 -29.68 -20.13
C THR A 903 20.67 -29.82 -19.74
N GLN A 904 21.59 -29.70 -20.70
CA GLN A 904 23.04 -29.95 -20.54
C GLN A 904 23.87 -28.77 -21.06
N VAL A 905 23.52 -27.56 -20.61
CA VAL A 905 24.25 -26.32 -20.93
C VAL A 905 25.11 -25.89 -19.75
N TYR A 906 26.38 -25.59 -19.99
CA TYR A 906 27.38 -25.32 -18.95
C TYR A 906 28.17 -24.04 -19.24
N SER A 907 28.61 -23.36 -18.18
CA SER A 907 29.53 -22.22 -18.27
C SER A 907 30.75 -22.41 -17.39
N MET A 908 31.91 -22.00 -17.88
CA MET A 908 33.14 -21.94 -17.11
C MET A 908 34.00 -20.74 -17.47
N GLY A 909 34.80 -20.27 -16.51
CA GLY A 909 35.76 -19.20 -16.77
C GLY A 909 36.68 -18.93 -15.60
N TRP A 910 37.77 -18.23 -15.89
CA TRP A 910 38.77 -17.83 -14.89
C TRP A 910 38.87 -16.30 -14.75
N SER A 911 39.10 -15.81 -13.53
CA SER A 911 39.25 -14.38 -13.24
C SER A 911 38.00 -13.61 -13.67
N TYR A 912 38.12 -12.62 -14.54
CA TYR A 912 36.95 -11.91 -15.09
C TYR A 912 35.98 -12.83 -15.86
N GLY A 913 36.47 -13.90 -16.49
CA GLY A 913 35.61 -14.92 -17.10
C GLY A 913 34.89 -15.79 -16.06
N GLY A 914 35.51 -15.97 -14.89
CA GLY A 914 34.87 -16.57 -13.72
C GLY A 914 33.74 -15.68 -13.19
N ALA A 915 33.96 -14.37 -13.13
CA ALA A 915 32.92 -13.39 -12.79
C ALA A 915 31.77 -13.40 -13.80
N MET A 916 32.04 -13.59 -15.09
CA MET A 916 31.00 -13.74 -16.11
C MET A 916 30.19 -15.04 -15.94
N SER A 917 30.85 -16.16 -15.64
CA SER A 917 30.17 -17.43 -15.35
C SER A 917 29.32 -17.36 -14.08
N TYR A 918 29.78 -16.64 -13.06
CA TYR A 918 29.00 -16.30 -11.86
C TYR A 918 27.77 -15.45 -12.20
N ALA A 919 27.92 -14.42 -13.03
CA ALA A 919 26.81 -13.59 -13.49
C ALA A 919 25.73 -14.38 -14.25
N LEU A 920 26.14 -15.36 -15.07
CA LEU A 920 25.22 -16.26 -15.79
C LEU A 920 24.47 -17.19 -14.84
N ALA A 921 25.14 -17.70 -13.80
CA ALA A 921 24.50 -18.51 -12.77
C ALA A 921 23.39 -17.72 -12.05
N CYS A 922 23.61 -16.44 -11.77
CA CYS A 922 22.59 -15.58 -11.17
C CYS A 922 21.44 -15.24 -12.12
N ALA A 923 21.77 -14.90 -13.38
CA ALA A 923 20.78 -14.34 -14.31
C ALA A 923 20.03 -15.38 -15.14
N ARG A 924 20.57 -16.59 -15.29
CA ARG A 924 20.05 -17.67 -16.13
C ARG A 924 20.10 -19.05 -15.43
N PRO A 925 19.62 -19.17 -14.18
CA PRO A 925 19.67 -20.43 -13.42
C PRO A 925 18.82 -21.55 -14.04
N ASP A 926 17.85 -21.20 -14.89
CA ASP A 926 16.99 -22.09 -15.67
C ASP A 926 17.61 -22.57 -16.98
N VAL A 927 18.66 -21.90 -17.46
CA VAL A 927 19.36 -22.22 -18.70
C VAL A 927 20.59 -23.08 -18.44
N PHE A 928 21.41 -22.70 -17.47
CA PHE A 928 22.66 -23.40 -17.18
C PHE A 928 22.43 -24.53 -16.18
N ARG A 929 22.72 -25.77 -16.58
CA ARG A 929 22.61 -26.93 -15.68
C ARG A 929 23.59 -26.86 -14.53
N ALA A 930 24.81 -26.38 -14.82
CA ALA A 930 25.86 -26.13 -13.84
C ALA A 930 26.88 -25.09 -14.35
N VAL A 931 27.55 -24.40 -13.42
CA VAL A 931 28.64 -23.47 -13.72
C VAL A 931 29.92 -23.80 -12.96
N ALA A 932 31.07 -23.42 -13.50
CA ALA A 932 32.39 -23.56 -12.87
C ALA A 932 33.16 -22.22 -12.86
N VAL A 933 33.37 -21.68 -11.67
CA VAL A 933 34.02 -20.38 -11.44
C VAL A 933 35.44 -20.59 -10.89
N MET A 934 36.46 -20.18 -11.65
CA MET A 934 37.86 -20.29 -11.23
C MET A 934 38.40 -18.91 -10.82
N SER A 935 38.77 -18.74 -9.55
CA SER A 935 39.27 -17.48 -8.97
C SER A 935 38.43 -16.26 -9.42
N GLY A 936 37.11 -16.32 -9.24
CA GLY A 936 36.17 -15.27 -9.63
C GLY A 936 35.81 -14.34 -8.47
N ALA A 937 35.13 -13.24 -8.79
CA ALA A 937 34.49 -12.34 -7.83
C ALA A 937 33.24 -11.71 -8.49
N ASN A 938 32.41 -10.98 -7.74
CA ASN A 938 31.24 -10.29 -8.28
C ASN A 938 31.66 -9.02 -9.06
N LEU A 939 32.26 -9.19 -10.24
CA LEU A 939 32.76 -8.09 -11.10
C LEU A 939 31.83 -7.78 -12.27
N SER A 940 31.14 -8.81 -12.77
CA SER A 940 30.20 -8.73 -13.91
C SER A 940 28.75 -8.52 -13.46
N GLY A 941 28.54 -8.26 -12.16
CA GLY A 941 27.24 -8.16 -11.53
C GLY A 941 26.55 -9.51 -11.33
N CYS A 942 25.62 -9.55 -10.39
CA CYS A 942 24.71 -10.66 -10.15
C CYS A 942 23.34 -10.01 -9.90
N SER A 943 22.36 -10.31 -10.75
CA SER A 943 20.96 -9.95 -10.47
C SER A 943 20.42 -11.05 -9.56
N PRO A 944 20.06 -10.76 -8.29
CA PRO A 944 19.66 -11.79 -7.36
C PRO A 944 18.34 -12.43 -7.82
N GLY A 945 18.42 -13.69 -8.22
CA GLY A 945 17.28 -14.60 -8.30
C GLY A 945 17.51 -15.70 -7.28
N SER A 946 16.48 -16.09 -6.51
CA SER A 946 16.57 -17.15 -5.49
C SER A 946 16.51 -18.57 -6.07
N GLN A 947 16.80 -18.72 -7.36
CA GLN A 947 16.66 -20.00 -8.07
C GLN A 947 17.99 -20.77 -8.00
N PRO A 948 17.95 -22.05 -7.63
CA PRO A 948 19.15 -22.84 -7.40
C PRO A 948 19.82 -23.25 -8.73
N VAL A 949 21.15 -23.31 -8.75
CA VAL A 949 21.94 -23.78 -9.89
C VAL A 949 23.18 -24.53 -9.38
N ALA A 950 23.53 -25.66 -9.99
CA ALA A 950 24.70 -26.41 -9.55
C ALA A 950 25.99 -25.58 -9.72
N TYR A 951 26.70 -25.35 -8.61
CA TYR A 951 27.78 -24.36 -8.56
C TYR A 951 29.11 -24.99 -8.13
N TYR A 952 30.12 -24.90 -9.00
CA TYR A 952 31.52 -25.21 -8.67
C TYR A 952 32.31 -23.91 -8.57
N ALA A 953 33.11 -23.77 -7.52
CA ALA A 953 34.10 -22.72 -7.42
C ALA A 953 35.44 -23.22 -6.88
N GLN A 954 36.54 -22.66 -7.42
CA GLN A 954 37.89 -22.85 -6.88
C GLN A 954 38.58 -21.51 -6.66
N HIS A 955 39.43 -21.40 -5.64
CA HIS A 955 40.12 -20.15 -5.34
C HIS A 955 41.45 -20.38 -4.60
N GLY A 956 42.47 -19.61 -4.99
CA GLY A 956 43.80 -19.67 -4.38
C GLY A 956 43.86 -18.90 -3.08
N VAL A 957 44.37 -19.49 -2.01
CA VAL A 957 44.47 -18.83 -0.69
C VAL A 957 45.48 -17.68 -0.66
N SER A 958 46.41 -17.64 -1.63
CA SER A 958 47.40 -16.56 -1.79
C SER A 958 47.12 -15.67 -3.01
N ASP A 959 45.88 -15.70 -3.51
CA ASP A 959 45.44 -14.85 -4.61
C ASP A 959 45.50 -13.37 -4.23
N SER A 960 46.46 -12.66 -4.83
CA SER A 960 46.69 -11.24 -4.59
C SER A 960 45.91 -10.33 -5.54
N VAL A 961 45.17 -10.89 -6.50
CA VAL A 961 44.41 -10.12 -7.50
C VAL A 961 42.95 -10.04 -7.10
N LEU A 962 42.34 -11.20 -6.82
CA LEU A 962 41.01 -11.32 -6.24
C LEU A 962 41.17 -12.04 -4.91
N PRO A 963 41.18 -11.31 -3.78
CA PRO A 963 41.39 -11.91 -2.47
C PRO A 963 40.48 -13.12 -2.24
N PHE A 964 41.01 -14.15 -1.56
CA PHE A 964 40.29 -15.40 -1.29
C PHE A 964 38.87 -15.17 -0.75
N THR A 965 38.70 -14.17 0.11
CA THR A 965 37.41 -13.76 0.68
C THR A 965 36.35 -13.36 -0.35
N LEU A 966 36.74 -12.80 -1.50
CA LEU A 966 35.80 -12.48 -2.58
C LEU A 966 35.26 -13.75 -3.26
N GLY A 967 36.10 -14.78 -3.36
CA GLY A 967 35.68 -16.10 -3.81
C GLY A 967 34.69 -16.76 -2.84
N GLU A 968 34.93 -16.59 -1.53
CA GLU A 968 34.01 -17.06 -0.48
C GLU A 968 32.65 -16.37 -0.56
N GLN A 969 32.62 -15.05 -0.80
CA GLN A 969 31.37 -14.30 -0.94
C GLN A 969 30.49 -14.83 -2.08
N ILE A 970 31.06 -15.04 -3.27
CA ILE A 970 30.29 -15.55 -4.40
C ILE A 970 29.92 -17.03 -4.29
N ARG A 971 30.70 -17.82 -3.54
CA ARG A 971 30.33 -19.18 -3.12
C ARG A 971 29.12 -19.15 -2.20
N ASP A 972 29.13 -18.28 -1.18
CA ASP A 972 28.11 -18.23 -0.15
C ASP A 972 26.74 -17.82 -0.69
N THR A 973 26.69 -17.07 -1.80
CA THR A 973 25.48 -16.84 -2.59
C THR A 973 24.82 -18.16 -2.98
N PHE A 974 25.54 -19.10 -3.59
CA PHE A 974 24.96 -20.38 -4.01
C PHE A 974 24.85 -21.41 -2.89
N VAL A 975 25.60 -21.29 -1.80
CA VAL A 975 25.32 -22.04 -0.57
C VAL A 975 23.92 -21.67 -0.06
N LYS A 976 23.57 -20.37 -0.06
CA LYS A 976 22.25 -19.88 0.31
C LYS A 976 21.18 -20.26 -0.72
N ASP A 977 21.39 -19.92 -1.99
CA ASP A 977 20.36 -20.08 -3.04
C ASP A 977 20.07 -21.55 -3.33
N ASN A 978 21.05 -22.43 -3.18
CA ASN A 978 20.84 -23.88 -3.30
C ASN A 978 20.36 -24.52 -2.00
N ALA A 979 20.03 -23.74 -0.96
CA ALA A 979 19.59 -24.22 0.36
C ALA A 979 20.57 -25.21 1.02
N CYS A 980 21.88 -25.05 0.78
CA CYS A 980 22.89 -25.88 1.41
C CYS A 980 23.06 -25.54 2.89
N THR A 981 23.51 -26.51 3.69
CA THR A 981 23.91 -26.27 5.08
C THR A 981 25.18 -25.42 5.10
N ALA A 982 25.07 -24.21 5.65
CA ALA A 982 26.21 -23.32 5.81
C ALA A 982 27.28 -23.98 6.72
N THR A 983 28.52 -24.01 6.22
CA THR A 983 29.69 -24.51 6.95
C THR A 983 30.88 -23.62 6.60
N ASN A 984 31.88 -23.57 7.48
CA ASN A 984 33.15 -22.89 7.17
C ASN A 984 34.10 -23.93 6.55
N PRO A 985 34.29 -23.94 5.22
CA PRO A 985 35.10 -24.95 4.58
C PRO A 985 36.58 -24.75 4.93
N PRO A 986 37.33 -25.82 5.20
CA PRO A 986 38.76 -25.73 5.46
C PRO A 986 39.52 -25.27 4.21
N ALA A 987 40.57 -24.47 4.41
CA ALA A 987 41.51 -24.04 3.37
C ALA A 987 42.91 -24.62 3.64
N PRO A 988 43.69 -24.94 2.60
CA PRO A 988 45.05 -25.44 2.77
C PRO A 988 45.96 -24.37 3.39
N ALA A 989 46.93 -24.81 4.18
CA ALA A 989 47.93 -23.91 4.75
C ALA A 989 48.83 -23.33 3.65
N ALA A 990 49.21 -22.06 3.81
CA ALA A 990 50.14 -21.40 2.90
C ALA A 990 51.49 -22.14 2.86
N GLY A 991 51.97 -22.47 1.66
CA GLY A 991 53.20 -23.25 1.43
C GLY A 991 53.05 -24.77 1.56
N SER A 992 51.82 -25.30 1.71
CA SER A 992 51.55 -26.75 1.69
C SER A 992 51.66 -27.38 0.30
N GLY A 993 51.44 -26.61 -0.78
CA GLY A 993 51.37 -27.10 -2.15
C GLY A 993 50.23 -28.10 -2.38
N THR A 994 49.10 -27.96 -1.67
CA THR A 994 47.95 -28.87 -1.76
C THR A 994 46.64 -28.11 -1.98
N HIS A 995 45.59 -28.83 -2.39
CA HIS A 995 44.22 -28.33 -2.44
C HIS A 995 43.29 -29.10 -1.49
N ILE A 996 42.20 -28.45 -1.10
CA ILE A 996 41.12 -29.02 -0.29
C ILE A 996 39.81 -28.80 -1.02
N LYS A 997 39.11 -29.90 -1.31
CA LYS A 997 37.75 -29.91 -1.85
C LYS A 997 36.75 -30.06 -0.71
N THR A 998 35.76 -29.17 -0.67
CA THR A 998 34.59 -29.24 0.20
C THR A 998 33.34 -29.40 -0.65
N GLU A 999 32.55 -30.43 -0.37
CA GLU A 999 31.21 -30.62 -0.93
C GLU A 999 30.19 -30.23 0.13
N TYR A 1000 29.35 -29.24 -0.16
CA TYR A 1000 28.35 -28.80 0.79
C TYR A 1000 27.22 -29.82 0.90
N SER A 1001 26.76 -30.05 2.13
CA SER A 1001 25.65 -30.98 2.42
C SER A 1001 24.33 -30.24 2.57
N GLY A 1002 23.21 -30.96 2.50
CA GLY A 1002 21.87 -30.40 2.70
C GLY A 1002 21.35 -29.54 1.56
N CYS A 1003 22.07 -29.41 0.45
CA CYS A 1003 21.64 -28.66 -0.73
C CYS A 1003 20.34 -29.25 -1.33
N SER A 1004 19.56 -28.39 -1.98
CA SER A 1004 18.39 -28.75 -2.77
C SER A 1004 18.75 -29.80 -3.85
N SER A 1005 17.80 -30.71 -4.10
CA SER A 1005 18.00 -31.83 -5.01
C SER A 1005 18.42 -31.35 -6.40
N GLY A 1006 19.55 -31.86 -6.89
CA GLY A 1006 20.07 -31.54 -8.23
C GLY A 1006 20.92 -30.28 -8.33
N HIS A 1007 21.17 -29.56 -7.22
CA HIS A 1007 21.96 -28.30 -7.21
C HIS A 1007 23.11 -28.34 -6.18
N PRO A 1008 24.10 -29.24 -6.33
CA PRO A 1008 25.24 -29.31 -5.42
C PRO A 1008 26.11 -28.06 -5.49
N VAL A 1009 26.79 -27.75 -4.38
CA VAL A 1009 27.83 -26.71 -4.31
C VAL A 1009 29.18 -27.34 -3.94
N TRP A 1010 30.18 -27.17 -4.82
CA TRP A 1010 31.56 -27.62 -4.60
C TRP A 1010 32.50 -26.42 -4.47
N TRP A 1011 33.31 -26.42 -3.40
CA TRP A 1011 34.33 -25.40 -3.14
C TRP A 1011 35.72 -26.03 -3.07
N VAL A 1012 36.65 -25.57 -3.90
CA VAL A 1012 38.03 -26.08 -3.95
C VAL A 1012 39.02 -24.96 -3.62
N ALA A 1013 39.50 -24.93 -2.38
CA ALA A 1013 40.54 -24.00 -1.96
C ALA A 1013 41.92 -24.61 -2.23
N PHE A 1014 42.85 -23.86 -2.80
CA PHE A 1014 44.20 -24.37 -3.10
C PHE A 1014 45.31 -23.43 -2.63
N ASP A 1015 46.46 -24.02 -2.28
CA ASP A 1015 47.66 -23.25 -1.94
C ASP A 1015 48.37 -22.76 -3.19
N GLY A 1016 47.90 -21.63 -3.71
CA GLY A 1016 48.46 -21.02 -4.91
C GLY A 1016 47.98 -19.59 -5.13
N PRO A 1017 48.56 -18.89 -6.12
CA PRO A 1017 48.23 -17.51 -6.47
C PRO A 1017 46.98 -17.43 -7.37
N HIS A 1018 46.77 -16.28 -8.02
CA HIS A 1018 45.71 -16.10 -9.02
C HIS A 1018 45.99 -16.90 -10.30
N GLU A 1019 45.54 -18.16 -10.38
CA GLU A 1019 45.79 -19.03 -11.53
C GLU A 1019 44.59 -19.96 -11.87
N PRO A 1020 44.39 -20.32 -13.16
CA PRO A 1020 43.27 -21.17 -13.58
C PRO A 1020 43.53 -22.67 -13.41
N LEU A 1021 44.78 -23.10 -13.58
CA LEU A 1021 45.17 -24.53 -13.70
C LEU A 1021 46.15 -24.90 -12.58
N ALA A 1022 45.67 -24.84 -11.35
CA ALA A 1022 46.46 -25.14 -10.16
C ALA A 1022 46.94 -26.60 -10.14
N THR A 1023 48.13 -26.83 -9.59
CA THR A 1023 48.80 -28.14 -9.54
C THR A 1023 49.37 -28.37 -8.15
N ASP A 1024 49.12 -29.55 -7.58
CA ASP A 1024 49.70 -29.91 -6.28
C ASP A 1024 51.21 -30.14 -6.40
N ALA A 1025 51.94 -29.91 -5.30
CA ALA A 1025 53.39 -30.10 -5.24
C ALA A 1025 53.80 -31.52 -5.68
N GLY A 1026 54.64 -31.60 -6.70
CA GLY A 1026 55.15 -32.86 -7.26
C GLY A 1026 54.24 -33.52 -8.30
N ALA A 1027 53.07 -32.96 -8.60
CA ALA A 1027 52.24 -33.40 -9.71
C ALA A 1027 52.73 -32.82 -11.05
N SER A 1028 52.61 -33.59 -12.13
CA SER A 1028 53.02 -33.18 -13.48
C SER A 1028 51.90 -32.52 -14.30
N SER A 1029 50.69 -32.44 -13.75
CA SER A 1029 49.49 -31.94 -14.44
C SER A 1029 48.49 -31.36 -13.44
N SER A 1030 47.76 -30.32 -13.86
CA SER A 1030 46.71 -29.69 -13.06
C SER A 1030 45.55 -30.64 -12.75
N TRP A 1031 45.00 -30.51 -11.54
CA TRP A 1031 43.79 -31.23 -11.12
C TRP A 1031 42.50 -30.50 -11.54
N THR A 1032 42.56 -29.21 -11.88
CA THR A 1032 41.38 -28.38 -12.18
C THR A 1032 40.48 -28.97 -13.28
N PRO A 1033 40.99 -29.41 -14.45
CA PRO A 1033 40.13 -29.96 -15.48
C PRO A 1033 39.38 -31.22 -15.02
N GLY A 1034 40.05 -32.07 -14.23
CA GLY A 1034 39.46 -33.27 -13.65
C GLY A 1034 38.37 -32.97 -12.63
N GLN A 1035 38.54 -31.94 -11.80
CA GLN A 1035 37.52 -31.53 -10.82
C GLN A 1035 36.27 -30.93 -11.48
N ILE A 1036 36.46 -30.03 -12.44
CA ILE A 1036 35.34 -29.43 -13.20
C ILE A 1036 34.60 -30.51 -14.00
N TRP A 1037 35.33 -31.41 -14.68
CA TRP A 1037 34.71 -32.50 -15.42
C TRP A 1037 33.94 -33.45 -14.51
N SER A 1038 34.54 -33.84 -13.38
CA SER A 1038 33.87 -34.65 -12.36
C SER A 1038 32.57 -33.97 -11.90
N PHE A 1039 32.61 -32.65 -11.65
CA PHE A 1039 31.44 -31.88 -11.26
C PHE A 1039 30.33 -31.89 -12.31
N PHE A 1040 30.64 -31.55 -13.56
CA PHE A 1040 29.66 -31.51 -14.66
C PHE A 1040 29.12 -32.90 -14.99
N SER A 1041 29.96 -33.93 -14.91
CA SER A 1041 29.58 -35.30 -15.28
C SER A 1041 28.54 -35.95 -14.38
N GLN A 1042 28.25 -35.35 -13.22
CA GLN A 1042 27.12 -35.75 -12.36
C GLN A 1042 25.75 -35.59 -13.03
N PHE A 1043 25.69 -34.83 -14.13
CA PHE A 1043 24.45 -34.50 -14.82
C PHE A 1043 24.35 -35.11 -16.23
N PHE A 1044 25.36 -35.87 -16.67
CA PHE A 1044 25.48 -36.37 -18.04
C PHE A 1044 24.58 -37.55 -18.39
#